data_AF-A0A2U2P9C0-F1
#
_entry.id   AF-A0A2U2P9C0-F1
#
_cell.length_a   1.000
_cell.length_b   1.000
_cell.length_c   1.000
_cell.angle_alpha   90.00
_cell.angle_beta   90.00
_cell.angle_gamma   90.00
#
_symmetry.space_group_name_H-M   'P 1'
#
loop_
_entity.id
_entity.type
_entity.pdbx_description
1 polymer ?
#
loop_
_entity_poly.entity_id
_entity_poly.type
_entity_poly.pdbx_seq_one_letter_code
_entity_poly.pdbx_strand_id
1 'polypeptide(L)'
;MKTLQNNIIFFKPVPMWNLRVFSNSLLSNVNRNLYHITIIKLLFNDTIRACQLGRSFKLFNKDCLWCLSHVANTMIFSIHHQAKVKYSRLQLGASNSFDFFLKFLSLTVLVVSVHQLQLCAQEIPLSEATNIIPPRPDASNLGRYGDSNLNLSSGQVDLSVPLFFLKGIGLNLPVSLSYNHLGIPVDEPSGIVGANWSCLSIGIITRAVIGLPDDEPVTGYNDAHRYVDSVRGGLYTPKSMNDPLLLAANGRLDLQPDLFSFYFNGRSGSFFYNPDSSKYYTMPYSKLRIEDYNNGFKLTDEKGFSYYFEKSSSTISDFTTPNGTQDFSSSYKSYWYLTKVVAPDGNVEFEIDYYAETANSSSQYFVQNYDYRASGGGSCVSAPNPAAFPLDRISSSITMINRRELLVSRVKAPASSLYFFYQREMDGSVKIDSISQISTDNSINHCWRFYQGKYASSQKIRLDSICYFVKGKRAYSYQFTYYPGQVADQGNKGQDHWGFYNGANNSTLVPKIWYSNQFLGKADRNPSYTNAVAGVLASVKYPTGGTTTFDYELNTCGYNVSENNPVSEPVYGSKNYFLSRSNNSEGPGESTKSFFLAEAGPVTFSTYRDNCNNRGGNCSQEPSLTQISVDGISVTGAAKKNVSKTISLSAGDHIVRIGTPNPNDYGEVSFVCNTITGYAKKKTVGGLRIKRITAMDVATGNKNIRKFEYMDFKESDRSSGIILSSPEYTYYTTTGINCIGGTLPGCSSFISYLTVSGRSNTDLYFTGGTIVSYTRVLELLGENGENGKVEHIFSYEPDNSVKSFPFSGLSSSKWKRGLPVQTTFYNSQGRVIQQEINEYLTDESKNRTKVEGRKLGFLTYCPYQNNMSRITYGDMRYISEWICLRKNIRNYFDQEGNPQSITADYTYNPSNLLMSVVKTSRSDGGQDLVYYRYPVDYYVISDDDVALRTLKQMQNKNMLDYRIEETNSYIKDGQEWIKDGLLTLYRDFNSGNLYPSVTYVTESDQLRPFTELTKVRNGILEKSSDYRVLKEFNSYTSTGKPVSLKEREFAVLSYQWGYNKQYPTSEVKNATESEFYSENFEETAGATAGAAHTGKKYYSGSYTVSWPVPNSRSYVLSYWYR
;
A
#
# COMPACT_ATOMS: atom_id res chain seq x y z
N MET A 1 24.30 -58.84 31.73
CA MET A 1 25.75 -58.65 31.95
C MET A 1 25.99 -57.18 32.27
N LYS A 2 26.73 -56.91 33.36
CA LYS A 2 27.63 -55.77 33.67
C LYS A 2 27.77 -54.64 32.62
N THR A 3 27.84 -53.33 32.95
CA THR A 3 27.89 -52.68 34.29
C THR A 3 27.68 -51.15 34.21
N LEU A 4 26.97 -50.60 35.22
CA LEU A 4 27.13 -49.26 35.86
C LEU A 4 26.85 -47.97 35.01
N GLN A 5 26.18 -46.91 35.52
CA GLN A 5 25.68 -46.63 36.88
C GLN A 5 24.46 -45.66 36.91
N ASN A 6 23.43 -46.03 37.68
CA ASN A 6 22.42 -45.25 38.45
C ASN A 6 22.03 -43.81 37.96
N ASN A 7 20.80 -43.43 37.59
CA ASN A 7 19.41 -43.93 37.77
C ASN A 7 18.72 -43.62 39.15
N ILE A 8 17.40 -43.35 39.10
CA ILE A 8 16.38 -43.11 40.19
C ILE A 8 15.94 -41.63 40.42
N ILE A 9 14.65 -41.23 40.63
CA ILE A 9 13.31 -41.60 40.09
C ILE A 9 12.19 -40.70 40.70
N PHE A 10 11.26 -40.17 39.87
CA PHE A 10 9.81 -39.86 40.11
C PHE A 10 9.21 -38.73 41.02
N PHE A 11 7.96 -38.39 40.63
CA PHE A 11 6.75 -37.91 41.35
C PHE A 11 6.48 -36.40 41.68
N LYS A 12 5.23 -35.97 41.34
CA LYS A 12 4.44 -34.84 41.92
C LYS A 12 3.68 -35.37 43.19
N PRO A 13 2.76 -34.67 43.92
CA PRO A 13 2.27 -33.26 43.89
C PRO A 13 1.96 -32.54 45.28
N VAL A 14 1.91 -31.17 45.35
CA VAL A 14 0.87 -30.33 46.09
C VAL A 14 0.81 -30.42 47.68
N PRO A 15 0.13 -29.59 48.55
CA PRO A 15 -0.31 -28.16 48.60
C PRO A 15 0.01 -27.34 49.93
N MET A 16 -0.58 -26.12 50.06
CA MET A 16 -1.21 -25.46 51.28
C MET A 16 -0.47 -24.53 52.31
N TRP A 17 -1.00 -23.28 52.39
CA TRP A 17 -1.52 -22.53 53.58
C TRP A 17 -0.73 -21.48 54.44
N ASN A 18 -1.55 -20.52 54.94
CA ASN A 18 -1.40 -19.55 56.06
C ASN A 18 -0.61 -18.23 55.88
N LEU A 19 -0.84 -17.17 56.69
CA LEU A 19 -2.07 -16.38 57.04
C LEU A 19 -1.70 -15.23 58.03
N ARG A 20 -2.30 -14.04 57.84
CA ARG A 20 -2.62 -12.98 58.84
C ARG A 20 -1.55 -12.09 59.54
N VAL A 21 -1.70 -10.78 59.29
CA VAL A 21 -2.04 -9.67 60.25
C VAL A 21 -1.11 -9.39 61.45
N PHE A 22 -0.61 -8.14 61.55
CA PHE A 22 -1.00 -7.18 62.61
C PHE A 22 -0.67 -5.72 62.24
N SER A 23 -1.23 -4.76 62.98
CA SER A 23 -1.36 -3.34 62.62
C SER A 23 -0.87 -2.37 63.72
N ASN A 24 -0.69 -1.10 63.31
CA ASN A 24 -0.91 0.12 64.10
C ASN A 24 0.06 0.54 65.26
N SER A 25 0.84 1.60 64.97
CA SER A 25 0.57 2.98 65.44
C SER A 25 1.25 3.61 66.70
N LEU A 26 1.65 4.89 66.52
CA LEU A 26 1.66 6.05 67.45
C LEU A 26 2.79 6.30 68.49
N LEU A 27 3.42 7.49 68.34
CA LEU A 27 3.74 8.53 69.37
C LEU A 27 4.76 8.22 70.51
N SER A 28 5.51 9.16 71.12
CA SER A 28 5.67 10.62 70.93
C SER A 28 6.92 11.20 71.65
N ASN A 29 7.35 12.42 71.24
CA ASN A 29 8.00 13.53 72.00
C ASN A 29 9.24 13.26 72.90
N VAL A 30 10.28 14.11 72.93
CA VAL A 30 10.38 15.48 73.53
C VAL A 30 11.77 16.09 73.16
N ASN A 31 12.09 17.39 73.30
CA ASN A 31 11.57 18.66 72.75
C ASN A 31 12.33 19.87 73.40
N ARG A 32 13.06 20.72 72.66
CA ARG A 32 13.53 22.07 73.10
C ARG A 32 13.95 23.03 71.96
N ASN A 33 12.98 23.81 71.46
CA ASN A 33 12.92 25.29 71.30
C ASN A 33 14.22 26.15 71.39
N LEU A 34 14.36 27.37 70.77
CA LEU A 34 13.37 28.32 70.20
C LEU A 34 14.03 29.39 69.25
N TYR A 35 13.20 30.16 68.51
CA TYR A 35 13.44 31.42 67.74
C TYR A 35 13.60 31.41 66.19
N HIS A 36 12.49 31.14 65.49
CA HIS A 36 11.76 32.05 64.54
C HIS A 36 12.30 33.50 64.28
N ILE A 37 12.05 34.23 63.16
CA ILE A 37 11.19 34.13 61.93
C ILE A 37 11.71 35.18 60.87
N THR A 38 11.71 35.05 59.53
CA THR A 38 10.64 35.37 58.52
C THR A 38 11.16 35.22 57.06
N ILE A 39 10.26 35.15 56.06
CA ILE A 39 10.47 35.32 54.59
C ILE A 39 11.22 34.17 53.86
N ILE A 40 10.47 33.14 53.46
CA ILE A 40 10.41 32.49 52.12
C ILE A 40 9.31 31.42 52.24
N LYS A 41 8.04 31.84 52.07
CA LYS A 41 6.88 30.92 52.09
C LYS A 41 5.60 31.47 51.43
N LEU A 42 5.74 32.43 50.50
CA LEU A 42 4.63 33.24 49.98
C LEU A 42 4.64 33.45 48.45
N LEU A 43 5.36 32.63 47.68
CA LEU A 43 5.43 32.75 46.19
C LEU A 43 5.24 31.43 45.42
N PHE A 44 4.96 30.30 46.10
CA PHE A 44 4.83 28.98 45.45
C PHE A 44 3.45 28.32 45.62
N ASN A 45 2.46 29.01 46.21
CA ASN A 45 1.12 28.46 46.46
C ASN A 45 -0.04 29.16 45.72
N ASP A 46 0.19 30.33 45.12
CA ASP A 46 -0.88 31.10 44.46
C ASP A 46 -1.02 30.83 42.95
N THR A 47 -0.02 30.20 42.30
CA THR A 47 -0.09 29.81 40.88
C THR A 47 -0.90 28.54 40.62
N ILE A 48 -1.14 27.72 41.65
CA ILE A 48 -1.81 26.40 41.50
C ILE A 48 -3.33 26.49 41.79
N ARG A 49 -3.82 27.59 42.39
CA ARG A 49 -5.26 27.77 42.69
C ARG A 49 -6.08 28.53 41.62
N ALA A 50 -5.45 28.99 40.53
CA ALA A 50 -6.13 29.74 39.47
C ALA A 50 -6.62 28.90 38.26
N CYS A 51 -6.32 27.59 38.19
CA CYS A 51 -6.65 26.73 37.05
C CYS A 51 -7.82 25.73 37.30
N GLN A 52 -8.58 25.88 38.38
CA GLN A 52 -9.76 25.07 38.66
C GLN A 52 -10.93 25.93 39.17
N LEU A 53 -11.62 26.63 38.25
CA LEU A 53 -13.04 27.04 38.31
C LEU A 53 -13.32 27.98 37.11
N GLY A 54 -14.18 27.56 36.17
CA GLY A 54 -14.56 28.42 35.03
C GLY A 54 -14.98 27.68 33.76
N ARG A 55 -16.21 27.13 33.73
CA ARG A 55 -16.87 26.81 32.46
C ARG A 55 -17.45 28.09 31.84
N SER A 56 -17.46 28.14 30.50
CA SER A 56 -18.35 28.92 29.62
C SER A 56 -17.77 30.14 28.88
N PHE A 57 -18.17 30.24 27.61
CA PHE A 57 -18.11 31.35 26.66
C PHE A 57 -16.85 31.64 25.82
N LYS A 58 -17.14 32.18 24.62
CA LYS A 58 -16.27 32.34 23.43
C LYS A 58 -15.53 33.69 23.43
N LEU A 59 -14.57 33.81 22.49
CA LEU A 59 -13.97 35.05 21.95
C LEU A 59 -13.03 35.84 22.89
N PHE A 60 -11.72 35.67 22.75
CA PHE A 60 -10.89 36.57 21.91
C PHE A 60 -9.48 36.01 21.69
N ASN A 61 -8.64 36.77 20.97
CA ASN A 61 -7.39 36.35 20.33
C ASN A 61 -6.21 37.24 20.82
N LYS A 62 -4.97 36.74 20.65
CA LYS A 62 -3.65 37.43 20.75
C LYS A 62 -2.97 37.56 22.12
N ASP A 63 -1.64 37.71 22.02
CA ASP A 63 -0.66 38.18 22.99
C ASP A 63 -0.26 37.26 24.17
N CYS A 64 0.69 36.35 23.90
CA CYS A 64 1.44 35.65 24.96
C CYS A 64 2.98 35.62 24.80
N LEU A 65 3.54 35.91 23.60
CA LEU A 65 5.00 35.99 23.42
C LEU A 65 5.64 37.32 23.87
N TRP A 66 4.85 38.39 24.07
CA TRP A 66 5.40 39.70 24.45
C TRP A 66 5.67 39.85 25.95
N CYS A 67 4.93 39.12 26.80
CA CYS A 67 5.06 39.22 28.26
C CYS A 67 6.41 38.69 28.80
N LEU A 68 6.98 37.65 28.19
CA LEU A 68 8.24 37.06 28.64
C LEU A 68 9.45 37.99 28.47
N SER A 69 9.44 38.90 27.49
CA SER A 69 10.53 39.87 27.29
C SER A 69 10.50 41.01 28.32
N HIS A 70 9.31 41.43 28.75
CA HIS A 70 9.14 42.51 29.73
C HIS A 70 9.54 42.10 31.16
N VAL A 71 9.29 40.84 31.54
CA VAL A 71 9.70 40.30 32.85
C VAL A 71 11.22 40.19 32.95
N ALA A 72 11.91 39.81 31.88
CA ALA A 72 13.38 39.75 31.86
C ALA A 72 14.03 41.14 32.04
N ASN A 73 13.53 42.16 31.34
CA ASN A 73 14.07 43.52 31.42
C ASN A 73 13.84 44.20 32.79
N THR A 74 12.74 43.89 33.49
CA THR A 74 12.45 44.43 34.83
C THR A 74 13.31 43.80 35.94
N MET A 75 13.69 42.53 35.80
CA MET A 75 14.66 41.90 36.72
C MET A 75 16.06 42.53 36.60
N ILE A 76 16.53 42.81 35.37
CA ILE A 76 17.86 43.40 35.14
C ILE A 76 17.98 44.80 35.75
N PHE A 77 16.94 45.64 35.63
CA PHE A 77 16.91 46.97 36.26
C PHE A 77 16.92 46.92 37.80
N SER A 78 16.26 45.93 38.40
CA SER A 78 16.22 45.79 39.87
C SER A 78 17.58 45.39 40.46
N ILE A 79 18.33 44.53 39.77
CA ILE A 79 19.69 44.15 40.16
C ILE A 79 20.64 45.36 40.10
N HIS A 80 20.48 46.23 39.10
CA HIS A 80 21.30 47.43 38.95
C HIS A 80 21.09 48.46 40.06
N HIS A 81 19.88 48.53 40.66
CA HIS A 81 19.57 49.51 41.70
C HIS A 81 20.04 49.09 43.11
N GLN A 82 20.13 47.79 43.41
CA GLN A 82 20.62 47.32 44.72
C GLN A 82 22.15 47.36 44.85
N ALA A 83 22.90 47.27 43.74
CA ALA A 83 24.37 47.36 43.77
C ALA A 83 24.91 48.73 44.23
N LYS A 84 24.09 49.79 44.16
CA LYS A 84 24.54 51.19 44.31
C LYS A 84 24.54 51.74 45.74
N VAL A 85 24.09 50.98 46.74
CA VAL A 85 23.85 51.48 48.12
C VAL A 85 24.84 50.92 49.16
N LYS A 86 25.76 50.01 48.78
CA LYS A 86 26.58 49.28 49.77
C LYS A 86 28.09 49.21 49.52
N TYR A 87 28.68 50.24 48.91
CA TYR A 87 30.13 50.46 48.93
C TYR A 87 30.48 51.93 49.15
N SER A 88 30.65 52.33 50.41
CA SER A 88 31.38 53.54 50.80
C SER A 88 32.35 53.20 51.93
N ARG A 89 33.58 53.72 51.82
CA ARG A 89 34.76 53.49 52.70
C ARG A 89 35.42 52.11 52.62
N LEU A 90 36.38 51.99 51.71
CA LEU A 90 37.81 51.83 52.05
C LEU A 90 38.67 52.10 50.79
N GLN A 91 39.74 52.88 50.94
CA GLN A 91 40.67 53.22 49.86
C GLN A 91 41.79 52.18 49.78
N LEU A 92 42.19 51.78 48.57
CA LEU A 92 43.55 51.92 48.00
C LEU A 92 43.74 51.06 46.73
N GLY A 93 44.23 51.70 45.66
CA GLY A 93 45.08 51.10 44.62
C GLY A 93 44.54 49.98 43.71
N ALA A 94 43.91 50.34 42.59
CA ALA A 94 44.02 49.63 41.29
C ALA A 94 43.37 50.43 40.14
N SER A 95 44.17 51.15 39.33
CA SER A 95 43.65 51.95 38.21
C SER A 95 43.41 51.16 36.90
N ASN A 96 43.74 49.87 36.86
CA ASN A 96 43.78 49.09 35.60
C ASN A 96 42.60 48.11 35.42
N SER A 97 41.73 47.96 36.43
CA SER A 97 40.63 46.98 36.40
C SER A 97 39.34 47.52 35.77
N PHE A 98 39.07 48.84 35.84
CA PHE A 98 37.81 49.42 35.34
C PHE A 98 37.77 49.53 33.81
N ASP A 99 38.88 49.95 33.19
CA ASP A 99 39.01 50.06 31.73
C ASP A 99 39.06 48.68 31.04
N PHE A 100 39.62 47.68 31.73
CA PHE A 100 39.56 46.28 31.29
C PHE A 100 38.11 45.76 31.32
N PHE A 101 37.35 46.08 32.37
CA PHE A 101 35.94 45.67 32.49
C PHE A 101 35.04 46.31 31.42
N LEU A 102 35.24 47.60 31.10
CA LEU A 102 34.51 48.28 30.03
C LEU A 102 34.84 47.73 28.64
N LYS A 103 36.11 47.40 28.37
CA LYS A 103 36.53 46.73 27.13
C LYS A 103 35.95 45.30 27.04
N PHE A 104 35.91 44.55 28.15
CA PHE A 104 35.32 43.22 28.20
C PHE A 104 33.79 43.25 28.02
N LEU A 105 33.11 44.27 28.55
CA LEU A 105 31.68 44.47 28.38
C LEU A 105 31.34 44.89 26.94
N SER A 106 32.14 45.77 26.34
CA SER A 106 32.02 46.13 24.92
C SER A 106 32.26 44.92 24.02
N LEU A 107 33.28 44.10 24.30
CA LEU A 107 33.59 42.91 23.53
C LEU A 107 32.50 41.83 23.67
N THR A 108 31.94 41.64 24.87
CA THR A 108 30.82 40.69 25.05
C THR A 108 29.51 41.18 24.43
N VAL A 109 29.21 42.49 24.44
CA VAL A 109 28.05 43.03 23.69
C VAL A 109 28.27 42.92 22.17
N LEU A 110 29.51 43.09 21.68
CA LEU A 110 29.83 42.89 20.26
C LEU A 110 29.73 41.41 19.87
N VAL A 111 30.25 40.48 20.69
CA VAL A 111 30.18 39.04 20.44
C VAL A 111 28.74 38.52 20.54
N VAL A 112 27.94 39.01 21.50
CA VAL A 112 26.51 38.66 21.61
C VAL A 112 25.68 39.22 20.45
N SER A 113 25.98 40.43 19.94
CA SER A 113 25.29 40.96 18.75
C SER A 113 25.74 40.29 17.45
N VAL A 114 27.01 39.89 17.31
CA VAL A 114 27.50 39.06 16.19
C VAL A 114 26.89 37.65 16.24
N HIS A 115 26.74 37.03 17.41
CA HIS A 115 26.06 35.74 17.53
C HIS A 115 24.53 35.82 17.36
N GLN A 116 23.89 36.94 17.73
CA GLN A 116 22.47 37.15 17.38
C GLN A 116 22.25 37.38 15.87
N LEU A 117 23.22 37.98 15.17
CA LEU A 117 23.16 38.11 13.71
C LEU A 117 23.43 36.78 12.96
N GLN A 118 24.13 35.82 13.59
CA GLN A 118 24.33 34.48 13.02
C GLN A 118 23.14 33.52 13.24
N LEU A 119 22.23 33.83 14.17
CA LEU A 119 21.03 33.00 14.45
C LEU A 119 19.85 33.24 13.49
N CYS A 120 19.93 34.23 12.59
CA CYS A 120 18.95 34.45 11.51
C CYS A 120 19.35 33.80 10.16
N ALA A 121 20.30 32.86 10.18
CA ALA A 121 20.74 32.10 9.00
C ALA A 121 20.66 30.59 9.22
N GLN A 122 19.54 30.10 9.76
CA GLN A 122 19.14 28.71 9.56
C GLN A 122 18.56 28.60 8.14
N GLU A 123 19.27 27.91 7.25
CA GLU A 123 18.75 27.57 5.93
C GLU A 123 17.54 26.65 6.10
N ILE A 124 16.34 27.18 5.88
CA ILE A 124 15.12 26.37 5.83
C ILE A 124 15.21 25.47 4.58
N PRO A 125 15.05 24.14 4.71
CA PRO A 125 15.01 23.26 3.55
C PRO A 125 13.91 23.70 2.58
N LEU A 126 14.27 24.04 1.33
CA LEU A 126 13.28 24.37 0.31
C LEU A 126 12.43 23.12 0.03
N SER A 127 11.15 23.17 0.41
CA SER A 127 10.08 22.16 0.21
C SER A 127 10.54 20.87 -0.49
N GLU A 128 10.90 19.88 0.32
CA GLU A 128 11.38 18.58 -0.17
C GLU A 128 10.28 17.80 -0.91
N ALA A 129 10.70 16.71 -1.58
CA ALA A 129 9.84 15.69 -2.18
C ALA A 129 8.72 15.24 -1.23
N THR A 130 7.62 14.72 -1.79
CA THR A 130 6.45 14.28 -1.01
C THR A 130 6.86 13.21 0.02
N ASN A 131 6.86 13.57 1.32
CA ASN A 131 7.18 12.64 2.38
C ASN A 131 5.97 11.75 2.68
N ILE A 132 5.92 10.58 2.03
CA ILE A 132 4.88 9.58 2.25
C ILE A 132 5.41 8.52 3.20
N ILE A 133 4.68 8.31 4.30
CA ILE A 133 5.07 7.32 5.32
C ILE A 133 4.21 6.07 5.13
N PRO A 134 4.79 4.96 4.66
CA PRO A 134 4.02 3.76 4.36
C PRO A 134 3.76 2.91 5.61
N PRO A 135 2.63 2.18 5.67
CA PRO A 135 2.42 1.11 6.64
C PRO A 135 3.53 0.04 6.56
N ARG A 136 3.70 -0.72 7.65
CA ARG A 136 4.68 -1.81 7.73
C ARG A 136 4.44 -2.89 6.66
N PRO A 137 5.47 -3.59 6.17
CA PRO A 137 5.38 -4.71 5.24
C PRO A 137 4.26 -5.74 5.45
N ASP A 138 4.06 -6.26 6.66
CA ASP A 138 2.96 -7.22 6.90
C ASP A 138 1.60 -6.58 6.54
N ALA A 139 1.34 -5.37 7.02
CA ALA A 139 0.10 -4.64 6.76
C ALA A 139 -0.01 -4.12 5.32
N SER A 140 1.11 -3.72 4.70
CA SER A 140 1.19 -3.31 3.30
C SER A 140 0.90 -4.49 2.37
N ASN A 141 1.49 -5.66 2.61
CA ASN A 141 1.24 -6.88 1.83
C ASN A 141 -0.19 -7.41 2.01
N LEU A 142 -0.80 -7.28 3.21
CA LEU A 142 -2.24 -7.54 3.39
C LEU A 142 -3.11 -6.58 2.56
N GLY A 143 -2.78 -5.29 2.54
CA GLY A 143 -3.45 -4.29 1.70
C GLY A 143 -3.30 -4.56 0.20
N ARG A 144 -2.12 -5.00 -0.25
CA ARG A 144 -1.83 -5.38 -1.64
C ARG A 144 -2.56 -6.65 -2.07
N TYR A 145 -2.63 -7.66 -1.19
CA TYR A 145 -3.26 -8.96 -1.51
C TYR A 145 -4.78 -8.86 -1.68
N GLY A 146 -5.44 -7.95 -0.95
CA GLY A 146 -6.89 -7.80 -1.06
C GLY A 146 -7.39 -7.24 -2.39
N ASP A 147 -6.55 -6.50 -3.13
CA ASP A 147 -6.90 -5.88 -4.41
C ASP A 147 -7.00 -6.95 -5.53
N SER A 148 -8.13 -7.68 -5.55
CA SER A 148 -8.41 -8.91 -6.32
C SER A 148 -8.24 -8.86 -7.85
N ASN A 149 -7.88 -7.70 -8.41
CA ASN A 149 -7.74 -7.45 -9.84
C ASN A 149 -6.26 -7.36 -10.28
N LEU A 150 -5.32 -7.36 -9.34
CA LEU A 150 -3.90 -7.05 -9.60
C LEU A 150 -3.01 -8.29 -9.80
N ASN A 151 -3.57 -9.44 -10.17
CA ASN A 151 -2.82 -10.69 -10.23
C ASN A 151 -1.90 -10.77 -11.48
N LEU A 152 -2.33 -11.41 -12.57
CA LEU A 152 -1.56 -11.48 -13.82
C LEU A 152 -1.29 -10.08 -14.41
N SER A 153 -2.22 -9.13 -14.23
CA SER A 153 -2.09 -7.74 -14.66
C SER A 153 -0.93 -6.98 -14.01
N SER A 154 -0.33 -7.50 -12.92
CA SER A 154 0.91 -6.96 -12.34
C SER A 154 2.13 -7.86 -12.52
N GLY A 155 1.99 -8.99 -13.21
CA GLY A 155 3.03 -10.00 -13.35
C GLY A 155 3.14 -10.96 -12.16
N GLN A 156 2.13 -11.03 -11.29
CA GLN A 156 2.11 -11.93 -10.14
C GLN A 156 1.18 -13.13 -10.37
N VAL A 157 1.21 -14.08 -9.44
CA VAL A 157 0.25 -15.20 -9.32
C VAL A 157 -0.20 -15.33 -7.87
N ASP A 158 -1.39 -15.89 -7.63
CA ASP A 158 -1.86 -16.11 -6.26
C ASP A 158 -1.20 -17.36 -5.68
N LEU A 159 -0.35 -17.17 -4.67
CA LEU A 159 0.17 -18.25 -3.82
C LEU A 159 -0.41 -18.10 -2.41
N SER A 160 -1.40 -18.96 -2.09
CA SER A 160 -2.00 -19.05 -0.76
C SER A 160 -1.81 -20.45 -0.16
N VAL A 161 -1.49 -20.51 1.14
CA VAL A 161 -1.39 -21.75 1.93
C VAL A 161 -2.42 -21.70 3.06
N PRO A 162 -3.54 -22.45 2.99
CA PRO A 162 -4.57 -22.44 4.02
C PRO A 162 -4.09 -23.12 5.30
N LEU A 163 -4.31 -22.48 6.45
CA LEU A 163 -3.91 -22.99 7.77
C LEU A 163 -5.13 -23.45 8.58
N PHE A 164 -6.13 -22.58 8.73
CA PHE A 164 -7.37 -22.86 9.46
C PHE A 164 -8.58 -22.24 8.77
N PHE A 165 -9.76 -22.76 9.07
CA PHE A 165 -11.05 -22.18 8.64
C PHE A 165 -11.96 -22.14 9.86
N LEU A 166 -12.04 -20.97 10.50
CA LEU A 166 -12.72 -20.81 11.78
C LEU A 166 -14.21 -20.50 11.55
N LYS A 167 -15.11 -21.36 12.05
CA LYS A 167 -16.55 -21.18 11.86
C LYS A 167 -17.15 -20.32 12.96
N GLY A 168 -17.70 -19.19 12.56
CA GLY A 168 -18.65 -18.40 13.34
C GLY A 168 -20.06 -19.01 13.28
N ILE A 169 -21.07 -18.18 13.50
CA ILE A 169 -22.49 -18.52 13.41
C ILE A 169 -22.95 -18.33 11.96
N GLY A 170 -22.79 -17.13 11.42
CA GLY A 170 -23.13 -16.73 10.05
C GLY A 170 -21.92 -16.48 9.15
N LEU A 171 -20.72 -16.27 9.72
CA LEU A 171 -19.49 -16.06 8.97
C LEU A 171 -18.47 -17.18 9.15
N ASN A 172 -17.54 -17.31 8.22
CA ASN A 172 -16.34 -18.14 8.35
C ASN A 172 -15.10 -17.29 8.14
N LEU A 173 -14.13 -17.40 9.03
CA LEU A 173 -12.86 -16.67 8.94
C LEU A 173 -11.76 -17.62 8.43
N PRO A 174 -11.32 -17.51 7.17
CA PRO A 174 -10.15 -18.24 6.68
C PRO A 174 -8.88 -17.64 7.29
N VAL A 175 -7.99 -18.50 7.76
CA VAL A 175 -6.62 -18.14 8.16
C VAL A 175 -5.66 -18.83 7.21
N SER A 176 -4.87 -18.04 6.48
CA SER A 176 -3.94 -18.55 5.45
C SER A 176 -2.66 -17.72 5.41
N LEU A 177 -1.62 -18.24 4.76
CA LEU A 177 -0.44 -17.47 4.37
C LEU A 177 -0.56 -17.07 2.91
N SER A 178 -0.12 -15.86 2.56
CA SER A 178 0.11 -15.45 1.17
C SER A 178 1.56 -15.02 0.95
N TYR A 179 2.02 -15.11 -0.30
CA TYR A 179 3.36 -14.69 -0.72
C TYR A 179 3.32 -13.60 -1.79
N ASN A 180 4.20 -12.60 -1.67
CA ASN A 180 4.37 -11.51 -2.64
C ASN A 180 5.55 -11.78 -3.60
N HIS A 181 5.29 -11.74 -4.90
CA HIS A 181 6.24 -12.18 -5.94
C HIS A 181 7.16 -11.08 -6.50
N LEU A 182 7.04 -9.82 -6.03
CA LEU A 182 7.70 -8.65 -6.64
C LEU A 182 9.22 -8.54 -6.41
N GLY A 183 9.82 -9.41 -5.60
CA GLY A 183 11.19 -9.22 -5.08
C GLY A 183 11.21 -8.65 -3.67
N ILE A 184 12.39 -8.54 -3.06
CA ILE A 184 12.57 -8.02 -1.68
C ILE A 184 13.20 -6.62 -1.75
N PRO A 185 12.46 -5.53 -1.44
CA PRO A 185 13.04 -4.19 -1.40
C PRO A 185 14.06 -4.04 -0.27
N VAL A 186 15.06 -3.18 -0.46
CA VAL A 186 16.23 -3.07 0.43
C VAL A 186 15.85 -2.54 1.81
N ASP A 187 15.17 -1.39 1.87
CA ASP A 187 14.79 -0.73 3.13
C ASP A 187 13.58 -1.38 3.83
N GLU A 188 12.95 -2.38 3.19
CA GLU A 188 11.77 -3.07 3.69
C GLU A 188 12.13 -4.13 4.76
N PRO A 189 11.68 -4.00 6.03
CA PRO A 189 11.92 -5.02 7.06
C PRO A 189 11.12 -6.29 6.79
N SER A 190 11.62 -7.45 7.24
CA SER A 190 10.82 -8.69 7.18
C SER A 190 9.62 -8.65 8.14
N GLY A 191 8.52 -9.26 7.71
CA GLY A 191 7.34 -9.50 8.55
C GLY A 191 7.54 -10.60 9.58
N ILE A 192 6.54 -10.81 10.44
CA ILE A 192 6.55 -11.84 11.49
C ILE A 192 6.60 -13.28 10.95
N VAL A 193 6.15 -13.48 9.70
CA VAL A 193 6.21 -14.78 8.98
C VAL A 193 7.51 -14.89 8.17
N GLY A 194 8.05 -13.78 7.69
CA GLY A 194 9.27 -13.70 6.89
C GLY A 194 9.16 -12.63 5.80
N ALA A 195 10.25 -12.39 5.07
CA ALA A 195 10.22 -11.52 3.91
C ALA A 195 9.20 -12.03 2.86
N ASN A 196 8.37 -11.12 2.36
CA ASN A 196 7.29 -11.34 1.38
C ASN A 196 6.18 -12.33 1.78
N TRP A 197 6.22 -12.94 2.97
CA TRP A 197 5.12 -13.75 3.50
C TRP A 197 4.22 -12.94 4.43
N SER A 198 2.91 -13.14 4.35
CA SER A 198 1.95 -12.48 5.26
C SER A 198 0.89 -13.47 5.73
N CYS A 199 0.47 -13.33 7.01
CA CYS A 199 -0.58 -14.17 7.60
C CYS A 199 -1.94 -13.47 7.48
N LEU A 200 -2.71 -13.84 6.46
CA LEU A 200 -4.11 -13.47 6.26
C LEU A 200 -4.95 -14.12 7.36
N SER A 201 -5.05 -13.45 8.51
CA SER A 201 -5.75 -13.99 9.69
C SER A 201 -6.90 -13.11 10.18
N ILE A 202 -6.70 -11.79 10.27
CA ILE A 202 -7.62 -10.86 10.96
C ILE A 202 -7.69 -9.53 10.20
N GLY A 203 -8.78 -8.79 10.43
CA GLY A 203 -8.97 -7.47 9.84
C GLY A 203 -8.06 -6.39 10.43
N ILE A 204 -7.61 -5.48 9.58
CA ILE A 204 -6.82 -4.30 9.93
C ILE A 204 -7.21 -3.11 9.05
N ILE A 205 -7.14 -1.91 9.61
CA ILE A 205 -7.14 -0.64 8.88
C ILE A 205 -5.77 -0.02 9.05
N THR A 206 -5.20 0.44 7.94
CA THR A 206 -3.91 1.13 7.86
C THR A 206 -4.09 2.54 7.32
N ARG A 207 -3.18 3.45 7.67
CA ARG A 207 -3.11 4.81 7.12
C ARG A 207 -1.72 5.07 6.54
N ALA A 208 -1.67 5.55 5.31
CA ALA A 208 -0.47 6.16 4.73
C ALA A 208 -0.59 7.68 4.91
N VAL A 209 0.39 8.29 5.58
CA VAL A 209 0.40 9.74 5.84
C VAL A 209 1.16 10.48 4.74
N ILE A 210 0.60 11.56 4.22
CA ILE A 210 1.14 12.33 3.07
C ILE A 210 1.51 13.76 3.50
N GLY A 211 2.46 13.87 4.42
CA GLY A 211 2.88 15.14 5.03
C GLY A 211 2.67 15.12 6.53
N LEU A 212 1.63 15.79 7.02
CA LEU A 212 1.17 15.78 8.41
C LEU A 212 -0.12 14.96 8.52
N PRO A 213 -0.41 14.36 9.69
CA PRO A 213 -1.69 13.67 9.90
C PRO A 213 -2.88 14.61 9.67
N ASP A 214 -3.84 14.21 8.83
CA ASP A 214 -5.12 14.90 8.59
C ASP A 214 -5.81 15.43 9.87
N ASP A 215 -5.73 14.69 10.98
CA ASP A 215 -6.37 14.95 12.27
C ASP A 215 -5.53 15.78 13.25
N GLU A 216 -4.36 16.28 12.83
CA GLU A 216 -3.57 17.23 13.62
C GLU A 216 -4.30 18.58 13.72
N PRO A 217 -4.61 19.11 14.92
CA PRO A 217 -5.40 20.33 15.06
C PRO A 217 -4.75 21.54 14.38
N VAL A 218 -5.55 22.34 13.67
CA VAL A 218 -5.17 23.58 12.94
C VAL A 218 -4.25 23.37 11.73
N THR A 219 -3.32 22.41 11.77
CA THR A 219 -2.29 22.20 10.75
C THR A 219 -2.49 20.95 9.89
N GLY A 220 -3.26 19.97 10.35
CA GLY A 220 -3.66 18.80 9.55
C GLY A 220 -4.72 19.15 8.50
N TYR A 221 -4.81 18.31 7.46
CA TYR A 221 -5.70 18.52 6.32
C TYR A 221 -7.15 18.84 6.72
N ASN A 222 -7.72 18.20 7.74
CA ASN A 222 -9.14 18.33 8.10
C ASN A 222 -9.54 19.76 8.49
N ASP A 223 -8.66 20.51 9.16
CA ASP A 223 -8.89 21.92 9.53
C ASP A 223 -8.39 22.89 8.44
N ALA A 224 -7.37 22.45 7.68
CA ALA A 224 -6.65 23.26 6.72
C ALA A 224 -7.25 23.24 5.29
N HIS A 225 -8.12 22.27 4.95
CA HIS A 225 -8.61 22.05 3.58
C HIS A 225 -9.25 23.30 2.95
N ARG A 226 -9.87 24.15 3.77
CA ARG A 226 -10.42 25.47 3.38
C ARG A 226 -9.43 26.39 2.65
N TYR A 227 -8.12 26.16 2.77
CA TYR A 227 -7.08 26.92 2.08
C TYR A 227 -6.67 26.32 0.72
N VAL A 228 -7.08 25.09 0.39
CA VAL A 228 -6.82 24.45 -0.92
C VAL A 228 -7.26 25.39 -2.05
N ASP A 229 -8.46 25.96 -1.94
CA ASP A 229 -9.04 26.86 -2.94
C ASP A 229 -8.39 28.25 -3.02
N SER A 230 -7.53 28.62 -2.07
CA SER A 230 -6.94 29.97 -1.99
C SER A 230 -5.82 30.21 -3.02
N VAL A 231 -5.39 29.19 -3.76
CA VAL A 231 -4.30 29.27 -4.75
C VAL A 231 -4.81 29.01 -6.17
N ARG A 232 -5.52 29.96 -6.77
CA ARG A 232 -5.98 29.86 -8.16
C ARG A 232 -5.15 30.80 -9.06
N GLY A 233 -4.38 30.24 -10.00
CA GLY A 233 -3.58 31.02 -10.96
C GLY A 233 -2.05 30.77 -10.98
N GLY A 234 -1.58 29.62 -10.49
CA GLY A 234 -0.18 29.16 -10.61
C GLY A 234 0.84 29.79 -9.65
N LEU A 235 0.83 31.11 -9.44
CA LEU A 235 1.79 31.80 -8.57
C LEU A 235 1.10 32.55 -7.42
N TYR A 236 1.62 32.41 -6.21
CA TYR A 236 1.15 33.11 -5.01
C TYR A 236 2.29 33.81 -4.27
N THR A 237 2.03 35.04 -3.82
CA THR A 237 2.95 35.82 -2.97
C THR A 237 2.43 35.87 -1.54
N PRO A 238 3.15 35.31 -0.55
CA PRO A 238 2.79 35.35 0.87
C PRO A 238 2.50 36.75 1.41
N LYS A 239 1.38 36.92 2.08
CA LYS A 239 0.96 38.21 2.68
C LYS A 239 1.66 38.51 4.00
N SER A 240 2.02 37.48 4.78
CA SER A 240 2.74 37.61 6.05
C SER A 240 3.53 36.34 6.36
N MET A 241 4.34 36.35 7.44
CA MET A 241 4.98 35.12 7.96
C MET A 241 3.99 34.07 8.48
N ASN A 242 2.77 34.47 8.82
CA ASN A 242 1.70 33.58 9.30
C ASN A 242 0.67 33.27 8.19
N ASP A 243 1.02 33.49 6.92
CA ASP A 243 0.17 33.12 5.79
C ASP A 243 0.05 31.58 5.72
N PRO A 244 -1.17 30.99 5.76
CA PRO A 244 -1.34 29.53 5.74
C PRO A 244 -0.67 28.84 4.55
N LEU A 245 -0.60 29.52 3.41
CA LEU A 245 0.01 29.00 2.20
C LEU A 245 1.55 29.02 2.29
N LEU A 246 2.11 29.99 3.01
CA LEU A 246 3.53 30.00 3.37
C LEU A 246 3.85 28.88 4.38
N LEU A 247 2.98 28.63 5.36
CA LEU A 247 3.15 27.53 6.30
C LEU A 247 3.12 26.17 5.58
N ALA A 248 2.21 25.98 4.63
CA ALA A 248 2.16 24.77 3.83
C ALA A 248 3.33 24.60 2.84
N ALA A 249 3.83 25.67 2.23
CA ALA A 249 5.05 25.61 1.43
C ALA A 249 6.31 25.27 2.25
N ASN A 250 6.29 25.52 3.57
CA ASN A 250 7.31 25.11 4.53
C ASN A 250 7.01 23.75 5.22
N GLY A 251 5.96 23.03 4.83
CA GLY A 251 5.57 21.74 5.45
C GLY A 251 5.04 21.83 6.89
N ARG A 252 4.66 23.02 7.37
CA ARG A 252 4.12 23.26 8.73
C ARG A 252 2.59 23.26 8.81
N LEU A 253 1.93 23.09 7.68
CA LEU A 253 0.48 22.97 7.51
C LEU A 253 0.27 22.09 6.29
N ASP A 254 -0.70 21.17 6.32
CA ASP A 254 -0.96 20.26 5.22
C ASP A 254 -2.22 20.63 4.45
N LEU A 255 -2.14 20.39 3.15
CA LEU A 255 -3.23 20.58 2.19
C LEU A 255 -3.43 19.31 1.35
N GLN A 256 -2.83 18.18 1.74
CA GLN A 256 -2.94 16.88 1.09
C GLN A 256 -3.69 15.90 2.02
N PRO A 257 -4.74 15.21 1.58
CA PRO A 257 -5.41 14.21 2.39
C PRO A 257 -4.64 12.88 2.50
N ASP A 258 -4.67 12.28 3.67
CA ASP A 258 -4.18 10.93 3.93
C ASP A 258 -5.05 9.87 3.26
N LEU A 259 -4.47 8.68 3.02
CA LEU A 259 -5.19 7.53 2.47
C LEU A 259 -5.24 6.37 3.48
N PHE A 260 -6.44 5.93 3.78
CA PHE A 260 -6.69 4.74 4.58
C PHE A 260 -6.87 3.52 3.68
N SER A 261 -6.49 2.34 4.15
CA SER A 261 -6.76 1.06 3.47
C SER A 261 -7.15 0.00 4.48
N PHE A 262 -8.20 -0.76 4.18
CA PHE A 262 -8.72 -1.82 5.02
C PHE A 262 -8.53 -3.19 4.38
N TYR A 263 -8.38 -4.20 5.22
CA TYR A 263 -8.56 -5.61 4.87
C TYR A 263 -9.34 -6.26 6.02
N PHE A 264 -10.41 -7.02 5.74
CA PHE A 264 -11.11 -7.84 6.73
C PHE A 264 -11.98 -8.89 6.03
N ASN A 265 -12.03 -10.12 6.56
CA ASN A 265 -12.96 -11.17 6.11
C ASN A 265 -13.01 -11.38 4.57
N GLY A 266 -11.86 -11.31 3.89
CA GLY A 266 -11.75 -11.43 2.43
C GLY A 266 -12.16 -10.18 1.61
N ARG A 267 -12.57 -9.09 2.26
CA ARG A 267 -12.77 -7.77 1.64
C ARG A 267 -11.56 -6.87 1.86
N SER A 268 -11.25 -6.01 0.90
CA SER A 268 -10.34 -4.89 1.07
C SER A 268 -10.81 -3.66 0.28
N GLY A 269 -10.08 -2.58 0.45
CA GLY A 269 -10.21 -1.37 -0.34
C GLY A 269 -9.47 -0.21 0.31
N SER A 270 -9.50 0.93 -0.34
CA SER A 270 -9.02 2.19 0.26
C SER A 270 -10.21 3.10 0.59
N PHE A 271 -10.01 4.05 1.50
CA PHE A 271 -10.98 5.09 1.80
C PHE A 271 -10.28 6.38 2.25
N PHE A 272 -10.99 7.49 2.15
CA PHE A 272 -10.53 8.81 2.58
C PHE A 272 -11.65 9.52 3.36
N TYR A 273 -11.27 10.49 4.19
CA TYR A 273 -12.20 11.42 4.81
C TYR A 273 -12.43 12.62 3.90
N ASN A 274 -13.68 13.10 3.82
CA ASN A 274 -14.04 14.31 3.11
C ASN A 274 -14.52 15.35 4.14
N PRO A 275 -13.74 16.42 4.41
CA PRO A 275 -14.10 17.44 5.40
C PRO A 275 -15.39 18.20 5.09
N ASP A 276 -15.70 18.48 3.82
CA ASP A 276 -16.90 19.24 3.40
C ASP A 276 -18.22 18.53 3.78
N SER A 277 -18.20 17.20 3.76
CA SER A 277 -19.36 16.35 4.07
C SER A 277 -19.30 15.69 5.45
N SER A 278 -18.16 15.84 6.15
CA SER A 278 -17.80 15.15 7.39
C SER A 278 -18.01 13.64 7.36
N LYS A 279 -17.60 12.99 6.25
CA LYS A 279 -17.84 11.56 5.99
C LYS A 279 -16.65 10.86 5.35
N TYR A 280 -16.58 9.55 5.58
CA TYR A 280 -15.65 8.65 4.91
C TYR A 280 -16.24 8.07 3.63
N TYR A 281 -15.41 7.94 2.59
CA TYR A 281 -15.79 7.40 1.29
C TYR A 281 -14.82 6.31 0.84
N THR A 282 -15.35 5.15 0.46
CA THR A 282 -14.55 4.04 -0.10
C THR A 282 -14.13 4.34 -1.54
N MET A 283 -13.02 3.75 -1.97
CA MET A 283 -12.46 3.87 -3.30
C MET A 283 -12.14 2.46 -3.83
N PRO A 284 -12.98 1.88 -4.73
CA PRO A 284 -14.17 2.47 -5.36
C PRO A 284 -15.33 2.67 -4.35
N TYR A 285 -16.34 3.47 -4.74
CA TYR A 285 -17.53 3.68 -3.91
C TYR A 285 -18.28 2.36 -3.69
N SER A 286 -18.69 2.13 -2.45
CA SER A 286 -19.48 0.98 -2.01
C SER A 286 -20.49 1.40 -0.94
N LYS A 287 -21.37 0.47 -0.52
CA LYS A 287 -22.33 0.71 0.57
C LYS A 287 -21.78 0.31 1.95
N LEU A 288 -20.49 -0.04 2.04
CA LEU A 288 -19.78 -0.23 3.30
C LEU A 288 -19.81 1.07 4.12
N ARG A 289 -20.55 1.06 5.23
CA ARG A 289 -20.65 2.23 6.12
C ARG A 289 -19.43 2.28 7.03
N ILE A 290 -18.69 3.37 7.01
CA ILE A 290 -17.50 3.62 7.84
C ILE A 290 -17.84 4.74 8.83
N GLU A 291 -17.66 4.49 10.12
CA GLU A 291 -18.03 5.37 11.23
C GLU A 291 -16.87 5.45 12.24
N ASP A 292 -16.61 6.62 12.82
CA ASP A 292 -15.70 6.75 13.97
C ASP A 292 -16.33 6.06 15.20
N TYR A 293 -15.54 5.28 15.92
CA TYR A 293 -16.03 4.49 17.06
C TYR A 293 -14.92 4.19 18.08
N ASN A 294 -15.13 4.53 19.35
CA ASN A 294 -14.20 4.24 20.46
C ASN A 294 -12.73 4.58 20.16
N ASN A 295 -12.46 5.79 19.62
CA ASN A 295 -11.12 6.25 19.20
C ASN A 295 -10.47 5.41 18.07
N GLY A 296 -11.28 4.62 17.35
CA GLY A 296 -10.96 3.88 16.13
C GLY A 296 -12.17 3.87 15.18
N PHE A 297 -12.42 2.73 14.52
CA PHE A 297 -13.46 2.64 13.48
C PHE A 297 -14.50 1.55 13.77
N LYS A 298 -15.72 1.77 13.30
CA LYS A 298 -16.73 0.73 13.09
C LYS A 298 -17.10 0.70 11.61
N LEU A 299 -17.02 -0.49 11.01
CA LEU A 299 -17.45 -0.76 9.64
C LEU A 299 -18.73 -1.60 9.69
N THR A 300 -19.73 -1.27 8.86
CA THR A 300 -20.95 -2.10 8.69
C THR A 300 -21.09 -2.49 7.22
N ASP A 301 -21.05 -3.78 6.90
CA ASP A 301 -21.23 -4.26 5.52
C ASP A 301 -22.71 -4.31 5.09
N GLU A 302 -22.96 -4.56 3.81
CA GLU A 302 -24.30 -4.59 3.22
C GLU A 302 -25.16 -5.76 3.72
N LYS A 303 -24.59 -6.71 4.48
CA LYS A 303 -25.33 -7.76 5.17
C LYS A 303 -25.56 -7.43 6.64
N GLY A 304 -25.21 -6.23 7.08
CA GLY A 304 -25.41 -5.73 8.44
C GLY A 304 -24.37 -6.20 9.46
N PHE A 305 -23.34 -6.97 9.05
CA PHE A 305 -22.28 -7.35 9.98
C PHE A 305 -21.47 -6.13 10.36
N SER A 306 -21.25 -5.97 11.67
CA SER A 306 -20.49 -4.87 12.26
C SER A 306 -19.09 -5.34 12.66
N TYR A 307 -18.08 -4.69 12.11
CA TYR A 307 -16.65 -4.95 12.32
C TYR A 307 -16.07 -3.80 13.15
N TYR A 308 -15.57 -4.11 14.33
CA TYR A 308 -15.13 -3.12 15.31
C TYR A 308 -13.60 -3.07 15.39
N PHE A 309 -13.01 -1.90 15.21
CA PHE A 309 -11.56 -1.67 15.21
C PHE A 309 -11.16 -0.78 16.40
N GLU A 310 -11.35 -1.32 17.62
CA GLU A 310 -11.30 -0.55 18.87
C GLU A 310 -9.87 -0.38 19.43
N LYS A 311 -8.92 -1.20 18.98
CA LYS A 311 -7.49 -1.08 19.35
C LYS A 311 -6.73 -0.41 18.22
N SER A 312 -5.82 0.49 18.55
CA SER A 312 -4.94 1.16 17.59
C SER A 312 -3.48 1.16 18.06
N SER A 313 -2.56 1.36 17.12
CA SER A 313 -1.15 1.59 17.42
C SER A 313 -0.56 2.71 16.56
N SER A 314 0.52 3.29 17.08
CA SER A 314 1.12 4.51 16.52
C SER A 314 2.39 4.22 15.72
N THR A 315 2.62 5.07 14.73
CA THR A 315 3.92 5.28 14.11
C THR A 315 4.50 6.59 14.63
N ILE A 316 5.80 6.59 14.93
CA ILE A 316 6.59 7.78 15.24
C ILE A 316 7.52 8.03 14.05
N SER A 317 7.55 9.25 13.54
CA SER A 317 8.42 9.70 12.47
C SER A 317 9.27 10.87 12.95
N ASP A 318 10.57 10.64 13.08
CA ASP A 318 11.55 11.63 13.50
C ASP A 318 12.38 12.09 12.30
N PHE A 319 12.34 13.39 12.00
CA PHE A 319 13.14 14.02 10.95
C PHE A 319 14.34 14.75 11.54
N THR A 320 15.53 14.41 11.05
CA THR A 320 16.81 14.94 11.54
C THR A 320 17.65 15.51 10.40
N THR A 321 18.16 16.72 10.62
CA THR A 321 19.05 17.44 9.70
C THR A 321 20.52 16.92 9.78
N PRO A 322 21.43 17.28 8.85
CA PRO A 322 22.82 16.78 8.86
C PRO A 322 23.59 17.04 10.15
N ASN A 323 23.22 18.12 10.85
CA ASN A 323 23.89 18.59 12.07
C ASN A 323 23.43 17.83 13.33
N GLY A 324 22.56 16.82 13.19
CA GLY A 324 21.99 16.06 14.31
C GLY A 324 20.84 16.77 15.03
N THR A 325 20.47 17.98 14.60
CA THR A 325 19.29 18.68 15.12
C THR A 325 18.02 18.00 14.61
N GLN A 326 17.22 17.50 15.54
CA GLN A 326 15.84 17.05 15.28
C GLN A 326 14.99 18.28 14.97
N ASP A 327 14.43 18.34 13.76
CA ASP A 327 13.62 19.48 13.29
C ASP A 327 12.13 19.25 13.59
N PHE A 328 11.69 18.00 13.42
CA PHE A 328 10.30 17.60 13.62
C PHE A 328 10.18 16.15 14.09
N SER A 329 9.19 15.89 14.96
CA SER A 329 8.79 14.56 15.40
C SER A 329 7.27 14.50 15.41
N SER A 330 6.69 13.54 14.70
CA SER A 330 5.24 13.29 14.69
C SER A 330 4.93 11.89 15.17
N SER A 331 3.89 11.77 16.00
CA SER A 331 3.42 10.50 16.56
C SER A 331 1.91 10.39 16.35
N TYR A 332 1.49 9.54 15.42
CA TYR A 332 0.09 9.43 14.98
C TYR A 332 -0.36 7.97 14.93
N LYS A 333 -1.68 7.76 15.03
CA LYS A 333 -2.29 6.43 14.81
C LYS A 333 -2.21 6.07 13.33
N SER A 334 -1.64 4.90 13.06
CA SER A 334 -1.43 4.39 11.70
C SER A 334 -2.05 3.02 11.47
N TYR A 335 -2.43 2.33 12.54
CA TYR A 335 -3.06 1.01 12.51
C TYR A 335 -4.26 0.97 13.45
N TRP A 336 -5.35 0.37 13.00
CA TRP A 336 -6.50 -0.01 13.81
C TRP A 336 -6.81 -1.48 13.56
N TYR A 337 -6.99 -2.23 14.65
CA TYR A 337 -7.03 -3.67 14.64
C TYR A 337 -8.44 -4.17 14.97
N LEU A 338 -8.95 -5.10 14.17
CA LEU A 338 -10.26 -5.69 14.38
C LEU A 338 -10.31 -6.41 15.73
N THR A 339 -11.12 -5.93 16.67
CA THR A 339 -11.32 -6.52 18.00
C THR A 339 -12.52 -7.45 18.06
N LYS A 340 -13.54 -7.21 17.23
CA LYS A 340 -14.84 -7.88 17.35
C LYS A 340 -15.62 -7.85 16.03
N VAL A 341 -16.30 -8.95 15.71
CA VAL A 341 -17.27 -9.05 14.61
C VAL A 341 -18.63 -9.45 15.20
N VAL A 342 -19.67 -8.71 14.84
CA VAL A 342 -21.03 -8.90 15.36
C VAL A 342 -22.01 -9.01 14.20
N ALA A 343 -22.88 -10.02 14.24
CA ALA A 343 -23.94 -10.23 13.27
C ALA A 343 -25.11 -9.25 13.45
N PRO A 344 -26.03 -9.11 12.48
CA PRO A 344 -27.14 -8.15 12.55
C PRO A 344 -28.12 -8.38 13.71
N ASP A 345 -28.20 -9.62 14.20
CA ASP A 345 -28.94 -10.07 15.39
C ASP A 345 -28.26 -9.65 16.72
N GLY A 346 -27.03 -9.13 16.68
CA GLY A 346 -26.23 -8.79 17.86
C GLY A 346 -25.38 -9.94 18.39
N ASN A 347 -25.42 -11.13 17.78
CA ASN A 347 -24.56 -12.24 18.16
C ASN A 347 -23.10 -11.97 17.77
N VAL A 348 -22.17 -12.32 18.66
CA VAL A 348 -20.74 -12.16 18.41
C VAL A 348 -20.22 -13.35 17.60
N GLU A 349 -19.78 -13.06 16.38
CA GLU A 349 -19.18 -14.04 15.46
C GLU A 349 -17.75 -14.38 15.88
N PHE A 350 -16.95 -13.33 16.13
CA PHE A 350 -15.54 -13.44 16.47
C PHE A 350 -15.13 -12.36 17.48
N GLU A 351 -14.31 -12.75 18.47
CA GLU A 351 -13.58 -11.82 19.34
C GLU A 351 -12.08 -12.02 19.12
N ILE A 352 -11.32 -10.92 19.02
CA ILE A 352 -9.89 -10.94 18.76
C ILE A 352 -9.16 -10.21 19.89
N ASP A 353 -8.30 -10.97 20.57
CA ASP A 353 -7.42 -10.45 21.60
C ASP A 353 -6.01 -10.22 21.03
N TYR A 354 -5.34 -9.26 21.64
CA TYR A 354 -3.98 -8.84 21.30
C TYR A 354 -3.14 -8.82 22.56
N TYR A 355 -1.87 -9.19 22.43
CA TYR A 355 -0.88 -8.97 23.48
C TYR A 355 -0.74 -7.46 23.78
N ALA A 356 -0.43 -7.14 25.04
CA ALA A 356 -0.13 -5.76 25.45
C ALA A 356 1.25 -5.30 24.96
N GLU A 357 2.16 -6.26 24.72
CA GLU A 357 3.47 -6.02 24.13
C GLU A 357 3.35 -5.79 22.63
N THR A 358 4.11 -4.84 22.11
CA THR A 358 4.13 -4.51 20.68
C THR A 358 5.36 -5.11 19.98
N ALA A 359 5.16 -5.56 18.74
CA ALA A 359 6.26 -5.74 17.81
C ALA A 359 6.70 -4.35 17.33
N ASN A 360 7.95 -4.00 17.64
CA ASN A 360 8.54 -2.74 17.18
C ASN A 360 9.35 -3.01 15.91
N SER A 361 9.27 -2.11 14.94
CA SER A 361 10.14 -2.12 13.76
C SER A 361 10.54 -0.69 13.41
N SER A 362 11.83 -0.50 13.13
CA SER A 362 12.37 0.74 12.60
C SER A 362 12.63 0.62 11.08
N SER A 363 12.49 1.75 10.39
CA SER A 363 13.03 1.97 9.05
C SER A 363 13.81 3.28 9.07
N GLN A 364 15.00 3.29 8.48
CA GLN A 364 15.77 4.52 8.27
C GLN A 364 15.69 4.91 6.81
N TYR A 365 15.34 6.16 6.55
CA TYR A 365 15.27 6.74 5.22
C TYR A 365 16.28 7.87 5.12
N PHE A 366 17.35 7.62 4.37
CA PHE A 366 18.33 8.64 4.00
C PHE A 366 17.89 9.32 2.71
N VAL A 367 17.87 10.66 2.72
CA VAL A 367 17.74 11.51 1.54
C VAL A 367 19.04 12.29 1.40
N GLN A 368 19.51 12.47 0.18
CA GLN A 368 20.62 13.36 -0.14
C GLN A 368 20.31 14.05 -1.46
N ASN A 369 20.48 15.36 -1.53
CA ASN A 369 20.27 16.13 -2.75
C ASN A 369 21.57 16.84 -3.12
N TYR A 370 21.88 16.87 -4.41
CA TYR A 370 22.99 17.61 -4.99
C TYR A 370 22.42 18.80 -5.74
N ASP A 371 22.67 20.01 -5.25
CA ASP A 371 22.21 21.23 -5.92
C ASP A 371 23.33 21.80 -6.77
N TYR A 372 23.09 21.85 -8.07
CA TYR A 372 24.00 22.41 -9.04
C TYR A 372 23.57 23.82 -9.39
N ARG A 373 24.53 24.75 -9.44
CA ARG A 373 24.23 26.15 -9.73
C ARG A 373 23.86 26.31 -11.20
N ALA A 374 22.62 26.74 -11.45
CA ALA A 374 22.16 27.11 -12.79
C ALA A 374 22.41 28.61 -13.02
N SER A 375 22.75 28.98 -14.26
CA SER A 375 23.04 30.37 -14.63
C SER A 375 21.83 31.28 -14.39
N GLY A 376 21.96 32.26 -13.50
CA GLY A 376 20.94 33.25 -13.16
C GLY A 376 21.57 34.61 -12.86
N GLY A 377 20.98 35.69 -13.40
CA GLY A 377 21.57 37.03 -13.36
C GLY A 377 21.45 37.71 -11.99
N GLY A 378 22.60 38.00 -11.38
CA GLY A 378 22.72 38.80 -10.16
C GLY A 378 24.17 39.15 -9.87
N SER A 379 24.53 40.42 -9.96
CA SER A 379 25.92 40.94 -10.00
C SER A 379 26.67 40.92 -8.66
N CYS A 380 26.49 39.86 -7.87
CA CYS A 380 27.11 39.73 -6.54
C CYS A 380 28.39 38.89 -6.54
N VAL A 381 28.69 38.24 -7.66
CA VAL A 381 30.02 37.74 -8.02
C VAL A 381 30.19 37.95 -9.52
N SER A 382 31.32 38.51 -9.95
CA SER A 382 31.71 38.56 -11.38
C SER A 382 32.21 37.20 -11.85
N ALA A 383 31.37 36.16 -11.73
CA ALA A 383 31.64 34.84 -12.28
C ALA A 383 31.31 34.86 -13.79
N PRO A 384 32.20 34.40 -14.68
CA PRO A 384 31.85 34.22 -16.08
C PRO A 384 30.70 33.24 -16.20
N ASN A 385 29.77 33.49 -17.11
CA ASN A 385 28.57 32.68 -17.34
C ASN A 385 29.00 31.21 -17.59
N PRO A 386 28.79 30.28 -16.64
CA PRO A 386 29.47 29.00 -16.71
C PRO A 386 28.76 28.09 -17.71
N ALA A 387 29.50 27.57 -18.69
CA ALA A 387 29.01 26.58 -19.65
C ALA A 387 28.77 25.18 -19.03
N ALA A 388 28.93 25.05 -17.71
CA ALA A 388 28.72 23.84 -16.93
C ALA A 388 27.91 24.19 -15.67
N PHE A 389 27.17 23.23 -15.14
CA PHE A 389 26.51 23.35 -13.84
C PHE A 389 27.46 22.79 -12.77
N PRO A 390 28.19 23.62 -11.99
CA PRO A 390 29.02 23.14 -10.89
C PRO A 390 28.14 22.70 -9.72
N LEU A 391 28.59 21.67 -8.99
CA LEU A 391 27.98 21.28 -7.71
C LEU A 391 28.26 22.37 -6.67
N ASP A 392 27.21 22.96 -6.12
CA ASP A 392 27.31 24.12 -5.22
C ASP A 392 27.08 23.71 -3.76
N ARG A 393 26.02 22.92 -3.49
CA ARG A 393 25.77 22.35 -2.15
C ARG A 393 25.36 20.86 -2.21
N ILE A 394 25.59 20.18 -1.10
CA ILE A 394 25.03 18.85 -0.82
C ILE A 394 24.17 18.99 0.44
N SER A 395 22.89 18.69 0.33
CA SER A 395 21.99 18.57 1.48
C SER A 395 21.68 17.10 1.75
N SER A 396 21.33 16.75 3.00
CA SER A 396 20.85 15.42 3.34
C SER A 396 19.93 15.45 4.54
N SER A 397 18.98 14.53 4.61
CA SER A 397 18.09 14.36 5.76
C SER A 397 17.96 12.88 6.12
N ILE A 398 17.68 12.62 7.38
CA ILE A 398 17.40 11.28 7.91
C ILE A 398 16.00 11.31 8.50
N THR A 399 15.11 10.48 7.95
CA THR A 399 13.82 10.18 8.58
C THR A 399 13.89 8.81 9.22
N MET A 400 13.72 8.75 10.54
CA MET A 400 13.59 7.50 11.30
C MET A 400 12.10 7.21 11.52
N ILE A 401 11.63 6.05 11.09
CA ILE A 401 10.23 5.64 11.22
C ILE A 401 10.11 4.44 12.13
N ASN A 402 9.61 4.68 13.34
CA ASN A 402 9.43 3.70 14.40
C ASN A 402 7.95 3.29 14.47
N ARG A 403 7.65 2.07 13.98
CA ARG A 403 6.30 1.50 13.97
C ARG A 403 6.13 0.55 15.15
N ARG A 404 5.02 0.68 15.88
CA ARG A 404 4.61 -0.25 16.94
C ARG A 404 3.38 -1.01 16.48
N GLU A 405 3.36 -2.32 16.63
CA GLU A 405 2.23 -3.15 16.18
C GLU A 405 1.75 -4.12 17.25
N LEU A 406 0.43 -4.31 17.30
CA LEU A 406 -0.19 -5.27 18.20
C LEU A 406 -0.12 -6.69 17.62
N LEU A 407 0.43 -7.60 18.41
CA LEU A 407 0.46 -9.03 18.09
C LEU A 407 -0.86 -9.67 18.53
N VAL A 408 -1.51 -10.37 17.61
CA VAL A 408 -2.71 -11.17 17.87
C VAL A 408 -2.38 -12.23 18.90
N SER A 409 -3.15 -12.38 19.98
CA SER A 409 -2.95 -13.48 20.94
C SER A 409 -3.99 -14.59 20.78
N ARG A 410 -5.24 -14.23 20.49
CA ARG A 410 -6.35 -15.16 20.34
C ARG A 410 -7.37 -14.66 19.33
N VAL A 411 -7.92 -15.57 18.53
CA VAL A 411 -9.21 -15.40 17.84
C VAL A 411 -10.20 -16.41 18.40
N LYS A 412 -11.25 -15.93 19.06
CA LYS A 412 -12.30 -16.75 19.65
C LYS A 412 -13.52 -16.78 18.72
N ALA A 413 -13.98 -17.98 18.40
CA ALA A 413 -15.27 -18.26 17.75
C ALA A 413 -16.12 -19.18 18.66
N PRO A 414 -17.41 -19.42 18.36
CA PRO A 414 -18.31 -20.12 19.29
C PRO A 414 -17.94 -21.57 19.64
N ALA A 415 -17.30 -22.32 18.73
CA ALA A 415 -16.90 -23.71 18.97
C ALA A 415 -15.40 -23.93 19.20
N SER A 416 -14.53 -22.96 18.87
CA SER A 416 -13.08 -23.09 19.11
C SER A 416 -12.39 -21.74 19.08
N SER A 417 -11.20 -21.68 19.69
CA SER A 417 -10.32 -20.51 19.61
C SER A 417 -8.99 -20.87 18.94
N LEU A 418 -8.47 -19.97 18.12
CA LEU A 418 -7.09 -20.01 17.65
C LEU A 418 -6.22 -19.20 18.60
N TYR A 419 -5.10 -19.76 19.04
CA TYR A 419 -4.08 -19.09 19.84
C TYR A 419 -2.81 -18.93 19.02
N PHE A 420 -2.22 -17.73 19.09
CA PHE A 420 -1.05 -17.34 18.32
C PHE A 420 0.13 -17.15 19.27
N PHE A 421 1.23 -17.85 19.01
CA PHE A 421 2.44 -17.83 19.83
C PHE A 421 3.60 -17.25 19.03
N TYR A 422 4.45 -16.47 19.70
CA TYR A 422 5.57 -15.76 19.10
C TYR A 422 6.85 -15.99 19.88
N GLN A 423 7.97 -15.90 19.16
CA GLN A 423 9.31 -15.88 19.73
C GLN A 423 9.95 -14.52 19.44
N ARG A 424 10.56 -13.91 20.46
CA ARG A 424 11.40 -12.71 20.32
C ARG A 424 12.87 -13.14 20.18
N GLU A 425 13.55 -12.57 19.21
CA GLU A 425 14.96 -12.80 18.92
C GLU A 425 15.87 -11.82 19.69
N MET A 426 17.16 -12.13 19.80
CA MET A 426 18.13 -11.28 20.51
C MET A 426 18.32 -9.89 19.89
N ASP A 427 18.01 -9.71 18.60
CA ASP A 427 18.02 -8.43 17.90
C ASP A 427 16.71 -7.62 18.10
N GLY A 428 15.79 -8.12 18.92
CA GLY A 428 14.49 -7.51 19.16
C GLY A 428 13.44 -7.78 18.08
N SER A 429 13.77 -8.50 16.99
CA SER A 429 12.76 -8.94 16.02
C SER A 429 11.80 -9.97 16.63
N VAL A 430 10.59 -10.08 16.08
CA VAL A 430 9.56 -11.01 16.55
C VAL A 430 9.12 -11.90 15.40
N LYS A 431 9.01 -13.19 15.71
CA LYS A 431 8.66 -14.29 14.80
C LYS A 431 7.41 -14.99 15.29
N ILE A 432 6.57 -15.50 14.39
CA ILE A 432 5.50 -16.42 14.77
C ILE A 432 6.06 -17.83 14.98
N ASP A 433 5.84 -18.42 16.15
CA ASP A 433 6.24 -19.81 16.46
C ASP A 433 5.16 -20.78 16.00
N SER A 434 3.91 -20.55 16.45
CA SER A 434 2.82 -21.47 16.18
C SER A 434 1.43 -20.84 16.26
N ILE A 435 0.49 -21.46 15.56
CA ILE A 435 -0.95 -21.19 15.67
C ILE A 435 -1.64 -22.49 16.07
N SER A 436 -2.33 -22.50 17.21
CA SER A 436 -2.97 -23.69 17.76
C SER A 436 -4.48 -23.50 17.91
N GLN A 437 -5.27 -24.42 17.36
CA GLN A 437 -6.71 -24.49 17.58
C GLN A 437 -7.01 -25.29 18.85
N ILE A 438 -7.66 -24.63 19.80
CA ILE A 438 -8.11 -25.18 21.07
C ILE A 438 -9.64 -25.25 21.05
N SER A 439 -10.17 -26.45 21.29
CA SER A 439 -11.60 -26.72 21.44
C SER A 439 -12.11 -26.26 22.81
N THR A 440 -13.43 -26.10 22.96
CA THR A 440 -14.04 -25.66 24.24
C THR A 440 -13.84 -26.62 25.41
N ASP A 441 -13.52 -27.89 25.13
CA ASP A 441 -13.06 -28.89 26.11
C ASP A 441 -11.57 -28.74 26.49
N ASN A 442 -10.92 -27.63 26.11
CA ASN A 442 -9.50 -27.34 26.25
C ASN A 442 -8.54 -28.32 25.54
N SER A 443 -9.05 -29.18 24.64
CA SER A 443 -8.18 -30.05 23.84
C SER A 443 -7.50 -29.29 22.70
N ILE A 444 -6.17 -29.38 22.61
CA ILE A 444 -5.41 -28.95 21.43
C ILE A 444 -5.60 -30.01 20.35
N ASN A 445 -6.49 -29.75 19.39
CA ASN A 445 -6.78 -30.70 18.32
C ASN A 445 -5.81 -30.53 17.14
N HIS A 446 -5.49 -29.29 16.78
CA HIS A 446 -4.75 -28.96 15.56
C HIS A 446 -3.77 -27.81 15.82
N CYS A 447 -2.54 -27.91 15.29
CA CYS A 447 -1.48 -26.93 15.51
C CYS A 447 -0.60 -26.81 14.26
N TRP A 448 -0.34 -25.57 13.84
CA TRP A 448 0.68 -25.24 12.85
C TRP A 448 1.91 -24.68 13.55
N ARG A 449 3.09 -25.24 13.27
CA ARG A 449 4.39 -24.71 13.70
C ARG A 449 5.17 -24.15 12.52
N PHE A 450 5.79 -23.01 12.73
CA PHE A 450 6.59 -22.29 11.75
C PHE A 450 8.07 -22.51 12.05
N TYR A 451 8.88 -22.68 11.00
CA TYR A 451 10.32 -22.83 11.12
C TYR A 451 10.98 -21.77 10.24
N GLN A 452 11.68 -20.83 10.87
CA GLN A 452 12.14 -19.60 10.22
C GLN A 452 13.62 -19.31 10.48
N GLY A 453 14.43 -19.36 9.43
CA GLY A 453 15.80 -18.88 9.42
C GLY A 453 15.93 -17.38 9.19
N LYS A 454 17.16 -16.97 8.88
CA LYS A 454 17.52 -15.66 8.32
C LYS A 454 18.29 -15.88 7.01
N TYR A 455 18.33 -14.89 6.13
CA TYR A 455 19.25 -14.92 5.00
C TYR A 455 20.69 -14.75 5.48
N ALA A 456 21.66 -15.46 4.90
CA ALA A 456 23.04 -15.42 5.39
C ALA A 456 23.71 -14.03 5.28
N SER A 457 23.20 -13.17 4.39
CA SER A 457 23.74 -11.84 4.08
C SER A 457 22.96 -10.67 4.68
N SER A 458 21.90 -10.93 5.47
CA SER A 458 21.08 -9.86 6.09
C SER A 458 20.35 -10.35 7.34
N GLN A 459 19.86 -9.45 8.18
CA GLN A 459 19.05 -9.84 9.35
C GLN A 459 17.59 -10.20 9.00
N LYS A 460 17.19 -10.16 7.72
CA LYS A 460 15.82 -10.43 7.28
C LYS A 460 15.42 -11.90 7.52
N ILE A 461 14.21 -12.08 8.06
CA ILE A 461 13.63 -13.39 8.39
C ILE A 461 13.14 -14.10 7.12
N ARG A 462 13.27 -15.43 7.08
CA ARG A 462 12.84 -16.31 5.98
C ARG A 462 12.03 -17.48 6.52
N LEU A 463 10.95 -17.88 5.84
CA LEU A 463 10.12 -19.04 6.23
C LEU A 463 10.63 -20.30 5.53
N ASP A 464 11.30 -21.20 6.24
CA ASP A 464 11.89 -22.41 5.63
C ASP A 464 10.86 -23.56 5.52
N SER A 465 9.98 -23.70 6.50
CA SER A 465 8.87 -24.67 6.45
C SER A 465 7.75 -24.37 7.44
N ILE A 466 6.58 -24.96 7.20
CA ILE A 466 5.51 -25.07 8.20
C ILE A 466 5.10 -26.54 8.37
N CYS A 467 4.85 -26.96 9.60
CA CYS A 467 4.42 -28.32 9.92
C CYS A 467 3.05 -28.31 10.61
N TYR A 468 2.15 -29.14 10.12
CA TYR A 468 0.85 -29.38 10.72
C TYR A 468 0.91 -30.57 11.69
N PHE A 469 0.32 -30.39 12.87
CA PHE A 469 0.23 -31.39 13.92
C PHE A 469 -1.23 -31.61 14.30
N VAL A 470 -1.62 -32.87 14.48
CA VAL A 470 -2.92 -33.28 15.00
C VAL A 470 -2.70 -34.00 16.33
N LYS A 471 -3.31 -33.50 17.41
CA LYS A 471 -3.14 -34.02 18.79
C LYS A 471 -1.67 -34.27 19.16
N GLY A 472 -0.80 -33.32 18.83
CA GLY A 472 0.65 -33.37 19.11
C GLY A 472 1.49 -34.26 18.18
N LYS A 473 0.89 -35.03 17.26
CA LYS A 473 1.63 -35.82 16.25
C LYS A 473 1.75 -35.04 14.94
N ARG A 474 2.94 -35.00 14.34
CA ARG A 474 3.15 -34.38 13.01
C ARG A 474 2.34 -35.17 11.98
N ALA A 475 1.51 -34.47 11.21
CA ALA A 475 0.69 -35.04 10.14
C ALA A 475 1.33 -34.81 8.77
N TYR A 476 1.67 -33.56 8.45
CA TYR A 476 2.35 -33.19 7.20
C TYR A 476 3.08 -31.85 7.32
N SER A 477 3.80 -31.45 6.26
CA SER A 477 4.54 -30.19 6.20
C SER A 477 4.61 -29.62 4.79
N TYR A 478 4.70 -28.29 4.69
CA TYR A 478 5.13 -27.58 3.49
C TYR A 478 6.59 -27.15 3.67
N GLN A 479 7.37 -27.17 2.61
CA GLN A 479 8.77 -26.69 2.60
C GLN A 479 8.93 -25.62 1.52
N PHE A 480 9.73 -24.61 1.81
CA PHE A 480 9.94 -23.45 0.95
C PHE A 480 11.42 -23.31 0.64
N THR A 481 11.76 -23.18 -0.64
CA THR A 481 13.15 -22.95 -1.08
C THR A 481 13.24 -21.62 -1.81
N TYR A 482 14.42 -20.99 -1.73
CA TYR A 482 14.62 -19.61 -2.16
C TYR A 482 15.83 -19.50 -3.07
N TYR A 483 15.82 -18.52 -3.97
CA TYR A 483 16.94 -18.22 -4.85
C TYR A 483 18.19 -17.85 -4.04
N PRO A 484 19.37 -18.45 -4.34
CA PRO A 484 20.62 -18.07 -3.70
C PRO A 484 21.06 -16.68 -4.15
N GLY A 485 21.83 -16.00 -3.31
CA GLY A 485 22.38 -14.67 -3.61
C GLY A 485 22.45 -13.79 -2.37
N GLN A 486 22.91 -12.56 -2.56
CA GLN A 486 22.96 -11.55 -1.50
C GLN A 486 21.62 -10.81 -1.39
N VAL A 487 20.89 -11.07 -0.30
CA VAL A 487 19.82 -10.18 0.17
C VAL A 487 20.49 -9.03 0.93
N ALA A 488 20.18 -7.79 0.58
CA ALA A 488 20.75 -6.62 1.23
C ALA A 488 20.04 -6.25 2.55
N ASP A 489 20.80 -5.82 3.54
CA ASP A 489 20.29 -5.12 4.73
C ASP A 489 19.77 -3.72 4.40
N GLN A 490 18.95 -3.17 5.31
CA GLN A 490 18.41 -1.81 5.23
C GLN A 490 19.52 -0.75 5.15
N GLY A 491 19.27 0.34 4.43
CA GLY A 491 20.22 1.44 4.26
C GLY A 491 21.33 1.16 3.25
N ASN A 492 21.41 -0.04 2.67
CA ASN A 492 22.33 -0.34 1.57
C ASN A 492 21.98 0.54 0.36
N LYS A 493 22.99 1.17 -0.25
CA LYS A 493 22.81 2.14 -1.34
C LYS A 493 22.82 1.52 -2.74
N GLY A 494 23.18 0.24 -2.86
CA GLY A 494 23.10 -0.56 -4.08
C GLY A 494 21.67 -0.99 -4.41
N GLN A 495 20.76 -0.03 -4.50
CA GLN A 495 19.36 -0.26 -4.91
C GLN A 495 19.11 0.34 -6.29
N ASP A 496 18.12 -0.19 -7.02
CA ASP A 496 17.60 0.39 -8.25
C ASP A 496 16.66 1.58 -7.97
N HIS A 497 16.16 2.22 -9.03
CA HIS A 497 15.23 3.36 -8.93
C HIS A 497 13.98 3.11 -8.06
N TRP A 498 13.53 1.85 -7.91
CA TRP A 498 12.33 1.44 -7.16
C TRP A 498 12.64 0.81 -5.79
N GLY A 499 13.92 0.74 -5.41
CA GLY A 499 14.37 0.27 -4.10
C GLY A 499 14.68 -1.23 -4.00
N PHE A 500 14.78 -1.96 -5.12
CA PHE A 500 15.23 -3.36 -5.13
C PHE A 500 16.75 -3.44 -5.20
N TYR A 501 17.35 -4.49 -4.65
CA TYR A 501 18.81 -4.62 -4.65
C TYR A 501 19.35 -4.80 -6.07
N ASN A 502 20.24 -3.90 -6.52
CA ASN A 502 20.87 -3.99 -7.84
C ASN A 502 22.35 -4.40 -7.79
N GLY A 503 22.97 -4.44 -6.60
CA GLY A 503 24.36 -4.82 -6.41
C GLY A 503 25.40 -3.74 -6.72
N ALA A 504 24.98 -2.53 -7.11
CA ALA A 504 25.90 -1.43 -7.38
C ALA A 504 26.59 -0.92 -6.10
N ASN A 505 27.90 -0.67 -6.16
CA ASN A 505 28.66 -0.14 -5.02
C ASN A 505 28.53 1.40 -4.92
N ASN A 506 27.33 1.85 -4.55
CA ASN A 506 26.97 3.26 -4.51
C ASN A 506 27.38 3.95 -3.19
N SER A 507 27.99 5.12 -3.26
CA SER A 507 28.26 5.97 -2.09
C SER A 507 27.10 6.93 -1.74
N THR A 508 26.17 7.14 -2.67
CA THR A 508 24.99 7.99 -2.56
C THR A 508 23.78 7.31 -3.24
N LEU A 509 22.57 7.81 -3.02
CA LEU A 509 21.39 7.42 -3.82
C LEU A 509 21.15 8.40 -5.00
N VAL A 510 21.87 9.53 -5.07
CA VAL A 510 21.74 10.54 -6.14
C VAL A 510 22.13 9.93 -7.49
N PRO A 511 21.17 9.68 -8.40
CA PRO A 511 21.40 8.94 -9.65
C PRO A 511 22.36 9.68 -10.57
N LYS A 512 23.20 8.92 -11.28
CA LYS A 512 23.98 9.45 -12.40
C LYS A 512 23.03 9.70 -13.58
N ILE A 513 22.78 10.97 -13.90
CA ILE A 513 21.91 11.41 -15.00
C ILE A 513 22.69 12.25 -16.02
N TRP A 514 22.34 12.17 -17.30
CA TRP A 514 22.88 13.06 -18.33
C TRP A 514 22.02 14.33 -18.41
N TYR A 515 22.64 15.50 -18.26
CA TYR A 515 21.96 16.79 -18.29
C TYR A 515 22.85 17.88 -18.88
N SER A 516 22.36 18.60 -19.89
CA SER A 516 23.05 19.73 -20.53
C SER A 516 24.54 19.45 -20.82
N ASN A 517 24.77 18.34 -21.54
CA ASN A 517 26.09 17.87 -22.00
C ASN A 517 27.09 17.46 -20.90
N GLN A 518 26.64 17.15 -19.68
CA GLN A 518 27.45 16.54 -18.64
C GLN A 518 26.68 15.52 -17.79
N PHE A 519 27.39 14.70 -17.02
CA PHE A 519 26.78 13.84 -16.01
C PHE A 519 26.65 14.56 -14.66
N LEU A 520 25.44 14.56 -14.11
CA LEU A 520 25.14 14.96 -12.73
C LEU A 520 24.91 13.70 -11.88
N GLY A 521 25.13 13.79 -10.57
CA GLY A 521 25.02 12.65 -9.65
C GLY A 521 26.07 11.55 -9.88
N LYS A 522 25.95 10.45 -9.14
CA LYS A 522 27.01 9.40 -9.09
C LYS A 522 26.51 7.96 -8.96
N ALA A 523 25.28 7.72 -8.51
CA ALA A 523 24.77 6.38 -8.24
C ALA A 523 24.31 5.65 -9.51
N ASP A 524 24.66 4.38 -9.63
CA ASP A 524 24.03 3.47 -10.59
C ASP A 524 22.74 2.91 -9.96
N ARG A 525 21.61 3.24 -10.60
CA ARG A 525 20.26 2.90 -10.15
C ARG A 525 19.54 1.97 -11.14
N ASN A 526 20.26 1.40 -12.10
CA ASN A 526 19.68 0.44 -13.05
C ASN A 526 19.21 -0.85 -12.34
N PRO A 527 18.07 -1.44 -12.74
CA PRO A 527 17.64 -2.74 -12.24
C PRO A 527 18.62 -3.87 -12.58
N SER A 528 18.73 -4.88 -11.71
CA SER A 528 19.52 -6.09 -11.98
C SER A 528 18.75 -7.34 -11.56
N TYR A 529 18.46 -8.22 -12.52
CA TYR A 529 17.74 -9.46 -12.27
C TYR A 529 18.44 -10.34 -11.24
N THR A 530 19.74 -10.58 -11.43
CA THR A 530 20.57 -11.46 -10.59
C THR A 530 20.56 -11.06 -9.11
N ASN A 531 20.46 -9.76 -8.84
CA ASN A 531 20.45 -9.22 -7.48
C ASN A 531 19.02 -9.04 -6.92
N ALA A 532 18.04 -8.69 -7.76
CA ALA A 532 16.64 -8.56 -7.34
C ALA A 532 15.95 -9.90 -7.04
N VAL A 533 16.36 -10.99 -7.71
CA VAL A 533 15.83 -12.36 -7.48
C VAL A 533 16.41 -13.02 -6.23
N ALA A 534 17.52 -12.53 -5.68
CA ALA A 534 18.16 -13.10 -4.51
C ALA A 534 17.20 -13.16 -3.30
N GLY A 535 17.06 -14.34 -2.70
CA GLY A 535 16.16 -14.57 -1.56
C GLY A 535 14.67 -14.60 -1.89
N VAL A 536 14.25 -14.55 -3.16
CA VAL A 536 12.85 -14.73 -3.57
C VAL A 536 12.48 -16.21 -3.59
N LEU A 537 11.21 -16.56 -3.36
CA LEU A 537 10.72 -17.94 -3.30
C LEU A 537 10.88 -18.64 -4.65
N ALA A 538 11.74 -19.65 -4.69
CA ALA A 538 12.04 -20.47 -5.87
C ALA A 538 11.11 -21.69 -5.99
N SER A 539 10.75 -22.33 -4.87
CA SER A 539 9.80 -23.46 -4.90
C SER A 539 9.03 -23.69 -3.60
N VAL A 540 7.86 -24.32 -3.75
CA VAL A 540 7.03 -24.86 -2.68
C VAL A 540 6.96 -26.38 -2.86
N LYS A 541 7.32 -27.14 -1.83
CA LYS A 541 7.05 -28.58 -1.75
C LYS A 541 5.84 -28.83 -0.85
N TYR A 542 4.86 -29.54 -1.40
CA TYR A 542 3.56 -29.78 -0.78
C TYR A 542 3.55 -31.06 0.08
N PRO A 543 2.58 -31.20 1.01
CA PRO A 543 2.31 -32.42 1.77
C PRO A 543 2.24 -33.71 0.94
N THR A 544 1.75 -33.63 -0.30
CA THR A 544 1.63 -34.76 -1.25
C THR A 544 2.97 -35.20 -1.84
N GLY A 545 4.07 -34.52 -1.53
CA GLY A 545 5.39 -34.69 -2.16
C GLY A 545 5.58 -33.87 -3.43
N GLY A 546 4.48 -33.47 -4.09
CA GLY A 546 4.48 -32.59 -5.26
C GLY A 546 5.25 -31.29 -5.02
N THR A 547 5.78 -30.68 -6.10
CA THR A 547 6.58 -29.46 -6.02
C THR A 547 6.18 -28.47 -7.10
N THR A 548 5.99 -27.21 -6.73
CA THR A 548 5.81 -26.09 -7.67
C THR A 548 7.05 -25.22 -7.64
N THR A 549 7.69 -24.99 -8.78
CA THR A 549 8.79 -24.03 -8.95
C THR A 549 8.31 -22.77 -9.66
N PHE A 550 8.93 -21.64 -9.33
CA PHE A 550 8.62 -20.32 -9.87
C PHE A 550 9.89 -19.74 -10.48
N ASP A 551 9.87 -19.46 -11.78
CA ASP A 551 10.94 -18.74 -12.48
C ASP A 551 10.50 -17.29 -12.70
N TYR A 552 11.41 -16.34 -12.46
CA TYR A 552 11.13 -14.91 -12.52
C TYR A 552 11.87 -14.23 -13.67
N GLU A 553 11.43 -13.01 -14.00
CA GLU A 553 12.22 -12.03 -14.74
C GLU A 553 11.92 -10.62 -14.24
N LEU A 554 12.72 -9.63 -14.64
CA LEU A 554 12.44 -8.23 -14.33
C LEU A 554 11.13 -7.77 -15.00
N ASN A 555 10.44 -6.83 -14.35
CA ASN A 555 9.36 -6.10 -14.98
C ASN A 555 9.85 -5.33 -16.21
N THR A 556 8.96 -5.12 -17.19
CA THR A 556 9.27 -4.32 -18.39
C THR A 556 8.10 -3.46 -18.80
N CYS A 557 8.37 -2.26 -19.31
CA CYS A 557 7.37 -1.39 -19.91
C CYS A 557 7.60 -1.16 -21.41
N GLY A 558 6.50 -0.90 -22.13
CA GLY A 558 6.51 -0.53 -23.55
C GLY A 558 6.75 0.97 -23.72
N TYR A 559 7.78 1.34 -24.47
CA TYR A 559 8.25 2.72 -24.55
C TYR A 559 7.93 3.36 -25.91
N ASN A 560 7.39 4.59 -25.91
CA ASN A 560 7.28 5.40 -27.12
C ASN A 560 8.59 6.16 -27.32
N VAL A 561 9.28 5.89 -28.42
CA VAL A 561 10.59 6.47 -28.72
C VAL A 561 10.50 7.99 -28.95
N SER A 562 11.18 8.77 -28.10
CA SER A 562 11.50 10.18 -28.36
C SER A 562 12.82 10.56 -27.68
N GLU A 563 13.60 11.43 -28.34
CA GLU A 563 15.04 11.63 -28.07
C GLU A 563 15.35 12.37 -26.76
N ASN A 564 14.38 13.06 -26.15
CA ASN A 564 14.60 14.04 -25.07
C ASN A 564 14.25 13.54 -23.66
N ASN A 565 14.40 12.24 -23.37
CA ASN A 565 14.09 11.66 -22.06
C ASN A 565 15.33 10.99 -21.42
N PRO A 566 15.80 11.42 -20.22
CA PRO A 566 17.02 10.91 -19.58
C PRO A 566 16.97 9.44 -19.12
N VAL A 567 15.87 8.72 -19.37
CA VAL A 567 15.71 7.30 -19.03
C VAL A 567 15.50 6.41 -20.25
N SER A 568 15.91 6.86 -21.44
CA SER A 568 15.94 6.04 -22.65
C SER A 568 17.23 5.19 -22.72
N GLU A 569 17.09 3.90 -23.03
CA GLU A 569 18.26 3.04 -23.31
C GLU A 569 18.56 3.09 -24.82
N PRO A 570 19.70 3.67 -25.23
CA PRO A 570 20.11 3.70 -26.62
C PRO A 570 20.47 2.31 -27.12
N VAL A 571 19.96 1.92 -28.28
CA VAL A 571 20.45 0.75 -29.01
C VAL A 571 21.69 1.18 -29.76
N TYR A 572 22.84 0.67 -29.32
CA TYR A 572 24.12 0.96 -29.98
C TYR A 572 24.27 0.16 -31.27
N GLY A 573 24.70 0.85 -32.32
CA GLY A 573 25.18 0.23 -33.55
C GLY A 573 26.35 1.00 -34.14
N SER A 574 27.12 0.35 -35.01
CA SER A 574 28.28 0.96 -35.65
C SER A 574 27.86 1.78 -36.86
N LYS A 575 28.31 3.04 -36.95
CA LYS A 575 28.08 3.92 -38.10
C LYS A 575 29.40 4.35 -38.72
N ASN A 576 29.48 4.19 -40.04
CA ASN A 576 30.64 4.58 -40.83
C ASN A 576 30.54 6.07 -41.18
N TYR A 577 31.59 6.80 -40.86
CA TYR A 577 31.77 8.19 -41.25
C TYR A 577 32.88 8.28 -42.30
N PHE A 578 32.64 9.09 -43.31
CA PHE A 578 33.56 9.39 -44.41
C PHE A 578 33.50 10.88 -44.69
N LEU A 579 34.66 11.52 -44.85
CA LEU A 579 34.82 12.88 -45.32
C LEU A 579 36.02 12.93 -46.26
N SER A 580 35.87 13.60 -47.40
CA SER A 580 36.95 13.86 -48.35
C SER A 580 36.89 15.31 -48.81
N ARG A 581 38.03 15.88 -49.22
CA ARG A 581 38.15 17.20 -49.83
C ARG A 581 39.19 17.15 -50.96
N SER A 582 38.87 17.72 -52.12
CA SER A 582 39.78 17.87 -53.27
C SER A 582 39.80 19.30 -53.77
N ASN A 583 40.98 19.93 -53.79
CA ASN A 583 41.07 21.34 -54.22
C ASN A 583 40.88 21.55 -55.73
N ASN A 584 40.97 20.48 -56.53
CA ASN A 584 40.72 20.44 -57.97
C ASN A 584 39.33 20.98 -58.38
N SER A 585 38.37 21.03 -57.44
CA SER A 585 36.99 21.47 -57.63
C SER A 585 36.50 22.54 -56.63
N GLU A 586 37.17 22.71 -55.48
CA GLU A 586 36.67 23.51 -54.35
C GLU A 586 37.59 24.69 -53.94
N GLY A 587 38.81 24.76 -54.47
CA GLY A 587 39.82 25.75 -54.06
C GLY A 587 40.35 25.56 -52.63
N PRO A 588 41.38 26.34 -52.21
CA PRO A 588 41.96 26.25 -50.87
C PRO A 588 40.91 26.48 -49.78
N GLY A 589 40.88 25.62 -48.76
CA GLY A 589 39.89 25.74 -47.68
C GLY A 589 39.79 24.52 -46.77
N GLU A 590 38.69 24.48 -46.02
CA GLU A 590 38.40 23.45 -45.01
C GLU A 590 37.03 22.81 -45.28
N SER A 591 36.97 21.47 -45.22
CA SER A 591 35.71 20.72 -45.14
C SER A 591 35.58 20.10 -43.75
N THR A 592 34.39 20.16 -43.16
CA THR A 592 34.12 19.66 -41.81
C THR A 592 32.97 18.66 -41.82
N LYS A 593 32.95 17.77 -40.82
CA LYS A 593 31.84 16.84 -40.60
C LYS A 593 31.68 16.55 -39.12
N SER A 594 30.51 16.90 -38.57
CA SER A 594 30.14 16.57 -37.20
C SER A 594 29.74 15.10 -37.08
N PHE A 595 30.05 14.49 -35.94
CA PHE A 595 29.60 13.17 -35.55
C PHE A 595 29.36 13.12 -34.04
N PHE A 596 28.38 12.30 -33.62
CA PHE A 596 28.07 12.07 -32.22
C PHE A 596 28.65 10.72 -31.78
N LEU A 597 29.42 10.71 -30.70
CA LEU A 597 29.94 9.50 -30.07
C LEU A 597 29.10 9.18 -28.82
N ALA A 598 28.43 8.03 -28.82
CA ALA A 598 27.44 7.71 -27.79
C ALA A 598 28.05 7.32 -26.43
N GLU A 599 29.28 6.78 -26.41
CA GLU A 599 30.02 6.43 -25.19
C GLU A 599 31.49 6.84 -25.33
N ALA A 600 32.09 7.33 -24.24
CA ALA A 600 33.50 7.72 -24.23
C ALA A 600 34.40 6.51 -24.48
N GLY A 601 35.30 6.59 -25.46
CA GLY A 601 36.11 5.45 -25.86
C GLY A 601 37.07 5.72 -27.03
N PRO A 602 37.88 4.72 -27.40
CA PRO A 602 38.82 4.81 -28.51
C PRO A 602 38.10 4.76 -29.87
N VAL A 603 38.25 5.81 -30.67
CA VAL A 603 37.82 5.85 -32.08
C VAL A 603 39.05 5.82 -32.98
N THR A 604 39.05 4.93 -33.97
CA THR A 604 40.18 4.75 -34.90
C THR A 604 39.90 5.42 -36.23
N PHE A 605 40.67 6.47 -36.53
CA PHE A 605 40.56 7.26 -37.75
C PHE A 605 41.57 6.77 -38.79
N SER A 606 41.09 6.33 -39.94
CA SER A 606 41.90 5.96 -41.09
C SER A 606 41.94 7.13 -42.07
N THR A 607 43.11 7.70 -42.29
CA THR A 607 43.32 8.89 -43.13
C THR A 607 44.12 8.56 -44.39
N TYR A 608 43.68 9.08 -45.53
CA TYR A 608 44.45 9.09 -46.77
C TYR A 608 44.69 10.55 -47.20
N ARG A 609 45.87 10.84 -47.72
CA ARG A 609 46.25 12.15 -48.23
C ARG A 609 47.10 11.99 -49.47
N ASP A 610 46.87 12.85 -50.44
CA ASP A 610 47.51 12.86 -51.75
C ASP A 610 47.63 14.31 -52.24
N ASN A 611 48.48 14.56 -53.24
CA ASN A 611 48.62 15.88 -53.86
C ASN A 611 48.79 15.81 -55.39
N CYS A 612 48.37 14.70 -55.98
CA CYS A 612 48.67 14.35 -57.37
C CYS A 612 47.40 14.42 -58.23
N ASN A 613 47.44 15.28 -59.26
CA ASN A 613 46.30 15.50 -60.15
C ASN A 613 45.85 14.19 -60.82
N ASN A 614 44.61 13.78 -60.52
CA ASN A 614 43.89 12.63 -61.07
C ASN A 614 44.68 11.31 -61.12
N ARG A 615 45.10 10.80 -59.95
CA ARG A 615 45.52 9.40 -59.73
C ARG A 615 46.55 8.83 -60.73
N GLY A 616 47.60 9.58 -61.08
CA GLY A 616 48.67 9.01 -61.96
C GLY A 616 49.94 9.82 -62.23
N GLY A 617 50.02 11.12 -61.89
CA GLY A 617 51.17 11.98 -62.22
C GLY A 617 52.21 12.14 -61.11
N ASN A 618 53.49 12.33 -61.48
CA ASN A 618 54.66 12.48 -60.58
C ASN A 618 54.43 13.39 -59.35
N CYS A 619 54.40 12.78 -58.17
CA CYS A 619 54.13 13.41 -56.88
C CYS A 619 55.37 14.10 -56.26
N SER A 620 55.85 15.19 -56.88
CA SER A 620 57.15 15.83 -56.56
C SER A 620 57.16 16.82 -55.38
N GLN A 621 56.06 16.98 -54.65
CA GLN A 621 56.04 17.67 -53.34
C GLN A 621 55.43 16.78 -52.25
N GLU A 622 55.67 17.11 -50.98
CA GLU A 622 55.04 16.43 -49.85
C GLU A 622 53.62 16.99 -49.59
N PRO A 623 52.60 16.14 -49.36
CA PRO A 623 51.26 16.57 -48.91
C PRO A 623 51.26 16.99 -47.42
N SER A 624 52.40 17.49 -46.93
CA SER A 624 52.66 17.80 -45.50
C SER A 624 51.75 18.89 -44.94
N LEU A 625 51.17 19.71 -45.82
CA LEU A 625 50.29 20.82 -45.47
C LEU A 625 48.79 20.45 -45.42
N THR A 626 48.38 19.27 -45.93
CA THR A 626 47.01 18.79 -45.73
C THR A 626 46.84 18.29 -44.30
N GLN A 627 46.05 19.02 -43.51
CA GLN A 627 45.80 18.74 -42.10
C GLN A 627 44.43 18.11 -41.91
N ILE A 628 44.40 17.00 -41.17
CA ILE A 628 43.17 16.34 -40.74
C ILE A 628 43.20 16.33 -39.22
N SER A 629 42.13 16.82 -38.59
CA SER A 629 42.03 16.90 -37.12
C SER A 629 40.63 16.53 -36.64
N VAL A 630 40.54 16.10 -35.38
CA VAL A 630 39.29 15.89 -34.64
C VAL A 630 39.36 16.80 -33.42
N ASP A 631 38.45 17.76 -33.32
CA ASP A 631 38.43 18.79 -32.27
C ASP A 631 39.77 19.53 -32.07
N GLY A 632 40.52 19.72 -33.17
CA GLY A 632 41.86 20.33 -33.15
C GLY A 632 43.01 19.37 -32.85
N ILE A 633 42.74 18.14 -32.42
CA ILE A 633 43.75 17.08 -32.28
C ILE A 633 44.08 16.54 -33.67
N SER A 634 45.32 16.72 -34.12
CA SER A 634 45.76 16.19 -35.42
C SER A 634 45.70 14.66 -35.48
N VAL A 635 45.06 14.12 -36.52
CA VAL A 635 45.04 12.69 -36.88
C VAL A 635 46.00 12.35 -38.03
N THR A 636 46.78 13.31 -38.52
CA THR A 636 47.76 13.09 -39.60
C THR A 636 49.13 12.59 -39.11
N GLY A 637 49.80 11.80 -39.95
CA GLY A 637 51.21 11.39 -39.76
C GLY A 637 52.20 12.22 -40.57
N ALA A 638 53.49 11.93 -40.40
CA ALA A 638 54.59 12.76 -40.94
C ALA A 638 55.00 12.49 -42.41
N ALA A 639 54.50 11.42 -43.05
CA ALA A 639 54.84 11.07 -44.43
C ALA A 639 53.66 10.45 -45.21
N LYS A 640 53.83 10.26 -46.53
CA LYS A 640 52.82 9.84 -47.52
C LYS A 640 52.13 8.49 -47.23
N LYS A 641 50.85 8.42 -47.63
CA LYS A 641 49.92 7.25 -47.70
C LYS A 641 49.48 6.63 -46.36
N ASN A 642 48.15 6.50 -46.21
CA ASN A 642 47.42 5.70 -45.22
C ASN A 642 47.96 5.71 -43.78
N VAL A 643 47.45 6.64 -42.96
CA VAL A 643 47.73 6.67 -41.51
C VAL A 643 46.46 6.35 -40.74
N SER A 644 46.52 5.30 -39.92
CA SER A 644 45.48 4.99 -38.94
C SER A 644 45.90 5.50 -37.56
N LYS A 645 45.03 6.26 -36.88
CA LYS A 645 45.30 6.80 -35.54
C LYS A 645 44.07 6.63 -34.65
N THR A 646 44.27 5.99 -33.51
CA THR A 646 43.25 5.88 -32.45
C THR A 646 43.34 7.07 -31.51
N ILE A 647 42.20 7.72 -31.25
CA ILE A 647 42.06 8.78 -30.23
C ILE A 647 40.93 8.37 -29.28
N SER A 648 41.18 8.47 -27.98
CA SER A 648 40.12 8.35 -26.97
C SER A 648 39.35 9.66 -26.90
N LEU A 649 38.06 9.62 -27.22
CA LEU A 649 37.15 10.76 -27.20
C LEU A 649 36.15 10.61 -26.04
N SER A 650 35.63 11.73 -25.54
CA SER A 650 34.49 11.76 -24.62
C SER A 650 33.20 11.31 -25.31
N ALA A 651 32.12 11.03 -24.57
CA ALA A 651 30.80 10.97 -25.18
C ALA A 651 30.35 12.40 -25.54
N GLY A 652 29.65 12.57 -26.68
CA GLY A 652 29.15 13.88 -27.13
C GLY A 652 29.37 14.15 -28.63
N ASP A 653 29.20 15.41 -29.01
CA ASP A 653 29.44 15.89 -30.37
C ASP A 653 30.91 16.21 -30.61
N HIS A 654 31.42 15.76 -31.76
CA HIS A 654 32.79 15.93 -32.21
C HIS A 654 32.82 16.40 -33.67
N ILE A 655 33.86 17.15 -34.06
CA ILE A 655 34.01 17.66 -35.43
C ILE A 655 35.33 17.16 -36.01
N VAL A 656 35.25 16.36 -37.09
CA VAL A 656 36.40 16.08 -37.95
C VAL A 656 36.54 17.18 -39.02
N ARG A 657 37.78 17.57 -39.29
CA ARG A 657 38.15 18.65 -40.21
C ARG A 657 39.21 18.15 -41.20
N ILE A 658 39.11 18.58 -42.46
CA ILE A 658 40.14 18.42 -43.50
C ILE A 658 40.45 19.81 -44.06
N GLY A 659 41.63 20.34 -43.78
CA GLY A 659 42.17 21.54 -44.40
C GLY A 659 43.14 21.18 -45.52
N THR A 660 42.87 21.67 -46.74
CA THR A 660 43.70 21.49 -47.93
C THR A 660 44.15 22.87 -48.45
N PRO A 661 45.43 23.26 -48.26
CA PRO A 661 45.88 24.60 -48.65
C PRO A 661 46.35 24.74 -50.10
N ASN A 662 46.79 23.68 -50.80
CA ASN A 662 47.34 23.79 -52.17
C ASN A 662 46.37 23.30 -53.25
N PRO A 663 46.38 23.83 -54.49
CA PRO A 663 45.38 23.52 -55.52
C PRO A 663 45.19 22.04 -55.89
N ASN A 664 46.18 21.18 -55.67
CA ASN A 664 46.14 19.75 -56.02
C ASN A 664 45.95 18.84 -54.78
N ASP A 665 45.81 19.41 -53.58
CA ASP A 665 45.73 18.64 -52.33
C ASP A 665 44.41 17.86 -52.23
N TYR A 666 44.53 16.59 -51.81
CA TYR A 666 43.43 15.69 -51.47
C TYR A 666 43.60 15.18 -50.04
N GLY A 667 42.53 15.26 -49.26
CA GLY A 667 42.45 14.65 -47.95
C GLY A 667 41.19 13.80 -47.83
N GLU A 668 41.31 12.66 -47.17
CA GLU A 668 40.22 11.72 -46.87
C GLU A 668 40.39 11.19 -45.45
N VAL A 669 39.27 11.07 -44.73
CA VAL A 669 39.20 10.38 -43.45
C VAL A 669 37.96 9.51 -43.37
N SER A 670 38.15 8.27 -42.95
CA SER A 670 37.09 7.33 -42.63
C SER A 670 37.28 6.77 -41.22
N PHE A 671 36.17 6.56 -40.52
CA PHE A 671 36.17 5.97 -39.18
C PHE A 671 34.83 5.32 -38.88
N VAL A 672 34.83 4.41 -37.91
CA VAL A 672 33.63 3.76 -37.38
C VAL A 672 33.51 4.14 -35.92
N CYS A 673 32.33 4.59 -35.51
CA CYS A 673 32.02 4.84 -34.11
C CYS A 673 30.69 4.19 -33.71
N ASN A 674 30.53 3.95 -32.41
CA ASN A 674 29.25 3.53 -31.83
C ASN A 674 28.32 4.75 -31.78
N THR A 675 27.16 4.61 -32.42
CA THR A 675 26.10 5.62 -32.44
C THR A 675 24.80 5.00 -31.94
N ILE A 676 23.83 5.86 -31.63
CA ILE A 676 22.48 5.45 -31.27
C ILE A 676 21.74 5.15 -32.59
N THR A 677 21.44 3.86 -32.86
CA THR A 677 20.71 3.43 -34.07
C THR A 677 19.21 3.29 -33.84
N GLY A 678 18.77 3.38 -32.59
CA GLY A 678 17.39 3.38 -32.15
C GLY A 678 17.32 3.38 -30.63
N TYR A 679 16.14 3.15 -30.08
CA TYR A 679 15.92 3.04 -28.64
C TYR A 679 15.10 1.78 -28.33
N ALA A 680 15.36 1.15 -27.19
CA ALA A 680 14.69 -0.10 -26.82
C ALA A 680 13.17 0.11 -26.62
N LYS A 681 12.34 -0.56 -27.43
CA LYS A 681 10.87 -0.54 -27.28
C LYS A 681 10.36 -1.26 -26.02
N LYS A 682 11.20 -2.10 -25.43
CA LYS A 682 10.99 -2.85 -24.20
C LYS A 682 12.09 -2.48 -23.23
N LYS A 683 11.73 -1.73 -22.17
CA LYS A 683 12.67 -1.29 -21.14
C LYS A 683 12.49 -2.10 -19.86
N THR A 684 13.57 -2.50 -19.21
CA THR A 684 13.54 -3.09 -17.86
C THR A 684 13.26 -2.06 -16.77
N VAL A 685 12.41 -2.43 -15.82
CA VAL A 685 12.12 -1.65 -14.61
C VAL A 685 12.27 -2.55 -13.38
N GLY A 686 12.24 -1.94 -12.20
CA GLY A 686 12.49 -2.62 -10.93
C GLY A 686 11.43 -3.66 -10.57
N GLY A 687 11.78 -4.48 -9.59
CA GLY A 687 10.97 -5.61 -9.14
C GLY A 687 10.83 -6.72 -10.19
N LEU A 688 10.17 -7.79 -9.79
CA LEU A 688 10.05 -9.03 -10.55
C LEU A 688 8.61 -9.30 -11.00
N ARG A 689 8.50 -10.17 -12.00
CA ARG A 689 7.28 -10.86 -12.41
C ARG A 689 7.55 -12.35 -12.63
N ILE A 690 6.49 -13.14 -12.60
CA ILE A 690 6.52 -14.57 -12.92
C ILE A 690 6.74 -14.75 -14.42
N LYS A 691 7.80 -15.44 -14.78
CA LYS A 691 8.08 -15.88 -16.15
C LYS A 691 7.46 -17.24 -16.44
N ARG A 692 7.56 -18.15 -15.46
CA ARG A 692 7.14 -19.54 -15.59
C ARG A 692 6.79 -20.16 -14.24
N ILE A 693 5.84 -21.08 -14.26
CA ILE A 693 5.51 -21.98 -13.16
C ILE A 693 5.64 -23.42 -13.67
N THR A 694 6.30 -24.27 -12.90
CA THR A 694 6.33 -25.72 -13.16
C THR A 694 5.82 -26.47 -11.94
N ALA A 695 4.63 -27.05 -12.03
CA ALA A 695 4.07 -27.94 -11.01
C ALA A 695 4.35 -29.40 -11.39
N MET A 696 5.04 -30.14 -10.53
CA MET A 696 5.36 -31.55 -10.68
C MET A 696 4.51 -32.38 -9.74
N ASP A 697 3.77 -33.33 -10.31
CA ASP A 697 3.06 -34.36 -9.57
C ASP A 697 3.97 -35.58 -9.37
N VAL A 698 4.12 -36.05 -8.13
CA VAL A 698 5.05 -37.14 -7.77
C VAL A 698 4.45 -38.53 -8.02
N ALA A 699 3.11 -38.67 -8.08
CA ALA A 699 2.46 -39.95 -8.33
C ALA A 699 2.51 -40.35 -9.81
N THR A 700 2.46 -39.37 -10.71
CA THR A 700 2.45 -39.55 -12.17
C THR A 700 3.77 -39.17 -12.84
N GLY A 701 4.61 -38.36 -12.19
CA GLY A 701 5.80 -37.75 -12.80
C GLY A 701 5.49 -36.62 -13.79
N ASN A 702 4.20 -36.32 -14.01
CA ASN A 702 3.76 -35.31 -14.97
C ASN A 702 4.13 -33.90 -14.51
N LYS A 703 4.51 -33.05 -15.48
CA LYS A 703 4.79 -31.63 -15.28
C LYS A 703 3.67 -30.81 -15.92
N ASN A 704 2.95 -30.04 -15.12
CA ASN A 704 2.10 -28.96 -15.60
C ASN A 704 2.96 -27.68 -15.65
N ILE A 705 3.07 -27.08 -16.84
CA ILE A 705 3.93 -25.93 -17.11
C ILE A 705 3.05 -24.79 -17.60
N ARG A 706 3.25 -23.60 -17.01
CA ARG A 706 2.62 -22.35 -17.43
C ARG A 706 3.73 -21.33 -17.68
N LYS A 707 3.80 -20.75 -18.88
CA LYS A 707 4.73 -19.65 -19.21
C LYS A 707 3.95 -18.38 -19.48
N PHE A 708 4.49 -17.23 -19.13
CA PHE A 708 3.81 -15.94 -19.25
C PHE A 708 4.62 -14.97 -20.11
N GLU A 709 3.96 -14.40 -21.12
CA GLU A 709 4.53 -13.42 -22.04
C GLU A 709 3.81 -12.08 -21.94
N TYR A 710 4.59 -11.02 -21.80
CA TYR A 710 4.14 -9.66 -21.46
C TYR A 710 4.36 -8.68 -22.63
N MET A 711 3.96 -9.11 -23.83
CA MET A 711 4.21 -8.42 -25.09
C MET A 711 2.94 -7.74 -25.62
N ASP A 712 3.12 -6.60 -26.29
CA ASP A 712 2.05 -5.83 -26.91
C ASP A 712 1.36 -6.61 -28.04
N PHE A 713 0.11 -6.27 -28.35
CA PHE A 713 -0.69 -6.94 -29.38
C PHE A 713 -0.26 -6.56 -30.82
N LYS A 714 0.22 -5.33 -31.02
CA LYS A 714 0.57 -4.77 -32.34
C LYS A 714 2.07 -4.86 -32.63
N GLU A 715 2.89 -4.71 -31.59
CA GLU A 715 4.35 -4.69 -31.69
C GLU A 715 4.95 -5.84 -30.87
N SER A 716 5.28 -6.95 -31.51
CA SER A 716 5.77 -8.17 -30.84
C SER A 716 7.15 -8.02 -30.18
N ASP A 717 7.85 -6.91 -30.41
CA ASP A 717 9.10 -6.50 -29.77
C ASP A 717 8.91 -5.51 -28.59
N ARG A 718 7.67 -5.06 -28.37
CA ARG A 718 7.28 -4.10 -27.32
C ARG A 718 6.60 -4.82 -26.15
N SER A 719 6.80 -4.33 -24.93
CA SER A 719 6.07 -4.86 -23.76
C SER A 719 4.67 -4.25 -23.64
N SER A 720 3.69 -5.06 -23.23
CA SER A 720 2.33 -4.61 -22.86
C SER A 720 2.28 -3.86 -21.51
N GLY A 721 3.40 -3.82 -20.78
CA GLY A 721 3.50 -3.16 -19.49
C GLY A 721 3.51 -1.64 -19.62
N ILE A 722 2.69 -0.96 -18.80
CA ILE A 722 2.71 0.48 -18.63
C ILE A 722 3.21 0.79 -17.21
N ILE A 723 4.25 1.62 -17.11
CA ILE A 723 4.78 2.10 -15.83
C ILE A 723 3.79 3.10 -15.20
N LEU A 724 3.40 2.87 -13.95
CA LEU A 724 2.37 3.68 -13.28
C LEU A 724 2.89 5.07 -12.85
N SER A 725 4.12 5.11 -12.34
CA SER A 725 4.83 6.35 -11.99
C SER A 725 6.29 6.26 -12.45
N SER A 726 6.72 7.24 -13.25
CA SER A 726 8.11 7.36 -13.69
C SER A 726 8.93 8.07 -12.62
N PRO A 727 10.15 7.61 -12.30
CA PRO A 727 10.98 8.27 -11.30
C PRO A 727 11.55 9.58 -11.82
N GLU A 728 11.26 10.69 -11.14
CA GLU A 728 11.74 12.05 -11.49
C GLU A 728 12.71 12.56 -10.43
N TYR A 729 13.96 12.85 -10.80
CA TYR A 729 15.01 13.21 -9.83
C TYR A 729 15.39 14.69 -9.81
N THR A 730 15.01 15.44 -10.85
CA THR A 730 15.44 16.83 -11.05
C THR A 730 14.33 17.84 -10.83
N TYR A 731 14.66 18.97 -10.20
CA TYR A 731 13.80 20.16 -10.20
C TYR A 731 14.59 21.46 -10.09
N TYR A 732 13.94 22.55 -10.47
CA TYR A 732 14.48 23.90 -10.34
C TYR A 732 13.91 24.61 -9.13
N THR A 733 14.78 25.23 -8.35
CA THR A 733 14.41 26.22 -7.33
C THR A 733 15.21 27.50 -7.52
N THR A 734 14.72 28.61 -6.97
CA THR A 734 15.45 29.89 -6.98
C THR A 734 15.49 30.46 -5.57
N THR A 735 16.70 30.71 -5.05
CA THR A 735 16.90 31.23 -3.69
C THR A 735 17.46 32.65 -3.75
N GLY A 736 16.86 33.56 -3.01
CA GLY A 736 17.31 34.93 -2.86
C GLY A 736 18.48 35.04 -1.89
N ILE A 737 19.51 35.79 -2.30
CA ILE A 737 20.70 36.08 -1.51
C ILE A 737 20.79 37.56 -1.18
N ASN A 738 21.45 37.89 -0.07
CA ASN A 738 21.89 39.25 0.21
C ASN A 738 23.35 39.45 -0.20
N CYS A 739 23.58 40.53 -0.93
CA CYS A 739 24.90 40.93 -1.36
C CYS A 739 25.46 41.97 -0.37
N ILE A 740 26.74 41.82 0.00
CA ILE A 740 27.36 42.59 1.08
C ILE A 740 27.33 44.09 0.72
N GLY A 741 26.57 44.89 1.49
CA GLY A 741 26.47 46.35 1.30
C GLY A 741 25.07 46.96 1.46
N GLY A 742 24.00 46.14 1.49
CA GLY A 742 22.64 46.63 1.74
C GLY A 742 22.35 46.91 3.22
N THR A 743 21.83 48.09 3.56
CA THR A 743 21.42 48.48 4.92
C THR A 743 20.08 47.89 5.40
N LEU A 744 19.41 47.07 4.58
CA LEU A 744 18.20 46.34 4.93
C LEU A 744 18.31 44.88 4.47
N PRO A 745 17.87 43.89 5.27
CA PRO A 745 17.79 42.51 4.84
C PRO A 745 16.70 42.36 3.77
N GLY A 746 17.09 42.02 2.55
CA GLY A 746 16.19 41.77 1.40
C GLY A 746 16.65 40.57 0.58
N CYS A 747 16.24 40.48 -0.69
CA CYS A 747 16.86 39.56 -1.65
C CYS A 747 17.34 40.35 -2.86
N SER A 748 18.59 40.83 -2.77
CA SER A 748 19.21 41.74 -3.75
C SER A 748 19.70 41.03 -5.01
N SER A 749 19.79 39.70 -4.99
CA SER A 749 19.97 38.85 -6.17
C SER A 749 19.39 37.47 -5.92
N PHE A 750 19.22 36.69 -6.98
CA PHE A 750 18.66 35.34 -6.94
C PHE A 750 19.59 34.35 -7.63
N ILE A 751 19.79 33.19 -7.02
CA ILE A 751 20.52 32.07 -7.61
C ILE A 751 19.51 30.96 -7.90
N SER A 752 19.50 30.46 -9.15
CA SER A 752 18.75 29.27 -9.52
C SER A 752 19.59 28.02 -9.28
N TYR A 753 18.99 26.98 -8.72
CA TYR A 753 19.59 25.67 -8.52
C TYR A 753 18.83 24.62 -9.31
N LEU A 754 19.57 23.75 -9.97
CA LEU A 754 19.09 22.45 -10.43
C LEU A 754 19.39 21.43 -9.33
N THR A 755 18.36 21.05 -8.58
CA THR A 755 18.47 20.05 -7.53
C THR A 755 18.32 18.65 -8.13
N VAL A 756 19.29 17.76 -7.88
CA VAL A 756 19.20 16.33 -8.19
C VAL A 756 19.03 15.56 -6.88
N SER A 757 17.85 15.00 -6.67
CA SER A 757 17.50 14.25 -5.46
C SER A 757 17.98 12.80 -5.52
N GLY A 758 18.37 12.25 -4.36
CA GLY A 758 18.65 10.83 -4.15
C GLY A 758 17.39 9.98 -3.97
N ARG A 759 16.22 10.61 -3.93
CA ARG A 759 14.92 9.96 -4.02
C ARG A 759 14.17 10.45 -5.24
N SER A 760 13.24 9.65 -5.74
CA SER A 760 12.30 10.15 -6.72
C SER A 760 11.45 11.23 -6.06
N ASN A 761 11.31 12.36 -6.74
CA ASN A 761 10.45 13.46 -6.32
C ASN A 761 8.99 13.18 -6.67
N THR A 762 8.73 12.44 -7.75
CA THR A 762 7.46 11.75 -7.98
C THR A 762 7.34 10.56 -7.05
N ASP A 763 6.15 10.37 -6.50
CA ASP A 763 5.85 9.23 -5.63
C ASP A 763 6.00 7.88 -6.37
N LEU A 764 6.73 6.97 -5.73
CA LEU A 764 6.90 5.57 -6.13
C LEU A 764 6.30 4.60 -5.08
N TYR A 765 5.64 5.12 -4.04
CA TYR A 765 4.94 4.31 -3.05
C TYR A 765 3.57 3.89 -3.58
N PHE A 766 3.55 2.75 -4.27
CA PHE A 766 2.33 2.21 -4.86
C PHE A 766 1.32 1.79 -3.78
N THR A 767 0.20 2.52 -3.68
CA THR A 767 -0.98 2.19 -2.85
C THR A 767 -1.74 0.93 -3.32
N GLY A 768 -1.30 0.32 -4.43
CA GLY A 768 -1.67 -1.02 -4.89
C GLY A 768 -0.46 -1.95 -5.12
N GLY A 769 0.73 -1.59 -4.63
CA GLY A 769 1.92 -2.45 -4.60
C GLY A 769 2.51 -2.89 -5.94
N THR A 770 2.26 -2.22 -7.06
CA THR A 770 2.71 -2.70 -8.39
C THR A 770 3.36 -1.56 -9.19
N ILE A 771 4.48 -1.83 -9.85
CA ILE A 771 5.26 -0.81 -10.60
C ILE A 771 4.73 -0.66 -12.03
N VAL A 772 4.30 -1.78 -12.61
CA VAL A 772 3.83 -1.92 -13.99
C VAL A 772 2.44 -2.54 -13.95
N SER A 773 1.55 -2.01 -14.77
CA SER A 773 0.29 -2.66 -15.13
C SER A 773 0.39 -3.17 -16.56
N TYR A 774 0.24 -4.47 -16.75
CA TYR A 774 0.23 -5.14 -18.05
C TYR A 774 -1.19 -5.14 -18.61
N THR A 775 -1.38 -4.50 -19.75
CA THR A 775 -2.68 -4.48 -20.45
C THR A 775 -3.00 -5.80 -21.15
N ARG A 776 -1.98 -6.64 -21.36
CA ARG A 776 -2.07 -7.96 -21.99
C ARG A 776 -1.06 -8.93 -21.39
N VAL A 777 -1.49 -10.16 -21.13
CA VAL A 777 -0.62 -11.29 -20.75
C VAL A 777 -1.02 -12.51 -21.56
N LEU A 778 -0.07 -13.14 -22.25
CA LEU A 778 -0.29 -14.43 -22.91
C LEU A 778 0.28 -15.55 -22.05
N GLU A 779 -0.56 -16.51 -21.69
CA GLU A 779 -0.23 -17.68 -20.91
C GLU A 779 -0.13 -18.91 -21.83
N LEU A 780 1.06 -19.51 -21.95
CA LEU A 780 1.27 -20.75 -22.71
C LEU A 780 1.13 -21.95 -21.76
N LEU A 781 0.35 -22.95 -22.17
CA LEU A 781 0.16 -24.19 -21.44
C LEU A 781 1.09 -25.26 -22.02
N GLY A 782 2.11 -25.64 -21.25
CA GLY A 782 3.23 -26.47 -21.71
C GLY A 782 4.53 -25.69 -21.95
N GLU A 783 5.49 -26.32 -22.62
CA GLU A 783 6.75 -25.68 -23.02
C GLU A 783 6.57 -24.66 -24.16
N ASN A 784 5.71 -24.95 -25.13
CA ASN A 784 5.53 -24.16 -26.35
C ASN A 784 4.05 -23.84 -26.64
N GLY A 785 3.16 -24.07 -25.67
CA GLY A 785 1.70 -23.99 -25.87
C GLY A 785 1.10 -25.26 -26.48
N GLU A 786 1.75 -26.41 -26.34
CA GLU A 786 1.28 -27.70 -26.85
C GLU A 786 -0.02 -28.19 -26.20
N ASN A 787 -0.40 -27.64 -25.04
CA ASN A 787 -1.71 -27.84 -24.41
C ASN A 787 -2.66 -26.65 -24.63
N GLY A 788 -2.33 -25.76 -25.58
CA GLY A 788 -3.04 -24.51 -25.85
C GLY A 788 -2.41 -23.30 -25.17
N LYS A 789 -3.13 -22.18 -25.23
CA LYS A 789 -2.72 -20.89 -24.64
C LYS A 789 -3.94 -20.07 -24.23
N VAL A 790 -3.77 -19.18 -23.26
CA VAL A 790 -4.82 -18.27 -22.77
C VAL A 790 -4.31 -16.84 -22.87
N GLU A 791 -5.02 -15.99 -23.62
CA GLU A 791 -4.72 -14.57 -23.75
C GLU A 791 -5.62 -13.76 -22.82
N HIS A 792 -5.01 -13.03 -21.90
CA HIS A 792 -5.70 -12.16 -20.94
C HIS A 792 -5.48 -10.70 -21.34
N ILE A 793 -6.56 -9.91 -21.41
CA ILE A 793 -6.56 -8.48 -21.69
C ILE A 793 -7.22 -7.75 -20.50
N PHE A 794 -6.56 -6.70 -20.00
CA PHE A 794 -6.93 -6.01 -18.78
C PHE A 794 -7.25 -4.53 -18.99
N SER A 795 -8.12 -3.99 -18.14
CA SER A 795 -8.43 -2.57 -18.11
C SER A 795 -7.21 -1.75 -17.68
N TYR A 796 -7.08 -0.55 -18.26
CA TYR A 796 -6.06 0.42 -17.87
C TYR A 796 -6.65 1.82 -17.82
N GLU A 797 -6.35 2.51 -16.71
CA GLU A 797 -6.65 3.92 -16.48
C GLU A 797 -5.38 4.55 -15.90
N PRO A 798 -4.86 5.66 -16.48
CA PRO A 798 -3.68 6.32 -15.95
C PRO A 798 -3.94 6.98 -14.58
N ASP A 799 -2.91 7.02 -13.73
CA ASP A 799 -2.92 7.89 -12.56
C ASP A 799 -2.64 9.35 -12.98
N ASN A 800 -3.30 10.31 -12.33
CA ASN A 800 -2.98 11.72 -12.56
C ASN A 800 -1.90 12.17 -11.56
N SER A 801 -0.76 12.63 -12.09
CA SER A 801 0.43 12.99 -11.31
C SER A 801 1.02 14.30 -11.82
N VAL A 802 1.39 15.20 -10.90
CA VAL A 802 2.09 16.43 -11.26
C VAL A 802 3.58 16.12 -11.39
N LYS A 803 4.06 16.00 -12.63
CA LYS A 803 5.48 15.73 -12.96
C LYS A 803 6.39 16.96 -12.90
N SER A 804 5.95 18.01 -12.21
CA SER A 804 6.68 19.27 -12.06
C SER A 804 6.71 19.67 -10.60
N PHE A 805 7.72 20.43 -10.21
CA PHE A 805 7.75 21.01 -8.88
C PHE A 805 6.54 21.97 -8.68
N PRO A 806 5.81 21.89 -7.55
CA PRO A 806 6.05 21.01 -6.41
C PRO A 806 5.29 19.69 -6.58
N PHE A 807 6.04 18.59 -6.56
CA PHE A 807 5.51 17.26 -6.84
C PHE A 807 4.46 16.86 -5.79
N SER A 808 3.22 16.68 -6.22
CA SER A 808 2.12 16.20 -5.38
C SER A 808 2.06 14.66 -5.37
N GLY A 809 1.48 14.11 -4.30
CA GLY A 809 1.10 12.70 -4.25
C GLY A 809 0.11 12.29 -5.35
N LEU A 810 0.06 10.99 -5.64
CA LEU A 810 -0.66 10.44 -6.79
C LEU A 810 -2.18 10.49 -6.63
N SER A 811 -2.87 11.04 -7.63
CA SER A 811 -4.32 10.89 -7.77
C SER A 811 -4.63 9.52 -8.38
N SER A 812 -4.69 8.50 -7.53
CA SER A 812 -4.70 7.11 -8.00
C SER A 812 -6.07 6.62 -8.49
N SER A 813 -6.08 6.12 -9.73
CA SER A 813 -7.18 5.40 -10.38
C SER A 813 -7.06 3.88 -10.23
N LYS A 814 -6.34 3.37 -9.20
CA LYS A 814 -5.94 1.95 -9.10
C LYS A 814 -7.08 0.94 -9.30
N TRP A 815 -8.27 1.27 -8.82
CA TRP A 815 -9.45 0.42 -8.85
C TRP A 815 -10.13 0.33 -10.23
N LYS A 816 -9.73 1.17 -11.19
CA LYS A 816 -10.11 1.07 -12.61
C LYS A 816 -9.13 0.21 -13.43
N ARG A 817 -7.99 -0.22 -12.86
CA ARG A 817 -6.96 -1.03 -13.54
C ARG A 817 -7.05 -2.52 -13.23
N GLY A 818 -6.55 -3.33 -14.15
CA GLY A 818 -6.38 -4.77 -13.93
C GLY A 818 -7.66 -5.60 -14.02
N LEU A 819 -8.82 -4.98 -14.27
CA LEU A 819 -10.08 -5.71 -14.45
C LEU A 819 -9.98 -6.56 -15.73
N PRO A 820 -10.36 -7.84 -15.72
CA PRO A 820 -10.31 -8.69 -16.90
C PRO A 820 -11.33 -8.22 -17.93
N VAL A 821 -10.89 -7.59 -19.02
CA VAL A 821 -11.73 -7.08 -20.12
C VAL A 821 -12.02 -8.18 -21.14
N GLN A 822 -11.03 -9.03 -21.44
CA GLN A 822 -11.21 -10.18 -22.32
C GLN A 822 -10.25 -11.31 -21.96
N THR A 823 -10.76 -12.55 -21.97
CA THR A 823 -9.96 -13.77 -21.81
C THR A 823 -10.23 -14.70 -22.99
N THR A 824 -9.21 -15.06 -23.77
CA THR A 824 -9.35 -15.86 -24.99
C THR A 824 -8.57 -17.16 -24.86
N PHE A 825 -9.27 -18.30 -24.91
CA PHE A 825 -8.71 -19.63 -24.82
C PHE A 825 -8.48 -20.20 -26.22
N TYR A 826 -7.28 -20.71 -26.47
CA TYR A 826 -6.89 -21.32 -27.72
C TYR A 826 -6.46 -22.77 -27.49
N ASN A 827 -6.79 -23.65 -28.44
CA ASN A 827 -6.25 -25.02 -28.47
C ASN A 827 -4.79 -25.06 -28.93
N SER A 828 -4.20 -26.25 -28.93
CA SER A 828 -2.81 -26.52 -29.35
C SER A 828 -2.51 -26.21 -30.83
N GLN A 829 -3.54 -26.07 -31.68
CA GLN A 829 -3.41 -25.64 -33.07
C GLN A 829 -3.53 -24.11 -33.23
N GLY A 830 -3.69 -23.37 -32.12
CA GLY A 830 -3.87 -21.92 -32.14
C GLY A 830 -5.28 -21.45 -32.57
N ARG A 831 -6.27 -22.35 -32.66
CA ARG A 831 -7.68 -21.97 -32.88
C ARG A 831 -8.31 -21.53 -31.56
N VAL A 832 -9.13 -20.48 -31.58
CA VAL A 832 -9.96 -20.09 -30.43
C VAL A 832 -10.98 -21.19 -30.16
N ILE A 833 -11.16 -21.55 -28.88
CA ILE A 833 -12.18 -22.51 -28.43
C ILE A 833 -13.22 -21.86 -27.51
N GLN A 834 -12.80 -20.84 -26.76
CA GLN A 834 -13.67 -20.04 -25.89
C GLN A 834 -13.13 -18.61 -25.81
N GLN A 835 -14.03 -17.64 -25.73
CA GLN A 835 -13.70 -16.23 -25.48
C GLN A 835 -14.69 -15.67 -24.46
N GLU A 836 -14.18 -15.00 -23.45
CA GLU A 836 -14.96 -14.27 -22.46
C GLU A 836 -14.65 -12.77 -22.60
N ILE A 837 -15.66 -11.92 -22.65
CA ILE A 837 -15.55 -10.46 -22.78
C ILE A 837 -16.39 -9.80 -21.69
N ASN A 838 -15.81 -8.86 -20.96
CA ASN A 838 -16.46 -8.11 -19.90
C ASN A 838 -16.52 -6.61 -20.24
N GLU A 839 -17.70 -6.04 -20.14
CA GLU A 839 -17.90 -4.58 -20.16
C GLU A 839 -18.17 -4.10 -18.73
N TYR A 840 -17.43 -3.11 -18.26
CA TYR A 840 -17.64 -2.49 -16.94
C TYR A 840 -18.32 -1.12 -17.09
N LEU A 841 -19.16 -0.76 -16.12
CA LEU A 841 -19.83 0.54 -16.08
C LEU A 841 -19.29 1.38 -14.91
N THR A 842 -18.99 2.64 -15.20
CA THR A 842 -18.73 3.70 -14.23
C THR A 842 -19.86 4.72 -14.29
N ASP A 843 -20.67 4.85 -13.23
CA ASP A 843 -21.70 5.88 -13.15
C ASP A 843 -21.10 7.19 -12.63
N GLU A 844 -20.72 8.09 -13.54
CA GLU A 844 -20.20 9.41 -13.18
C GLU A 844 -21.29 10.35 -12.62
N SER A 845 -22.57 10.01 -12.81
CA SER A 845 -23.71 10.90 -12.53
C SER A 845 -24.29 10.74 -11.12
N LYS A 846 -24.04 9.61 -10.43
CA LYS A 846 -24.61 9.29 -9.11
C LYS A 846 -23.57 8.70 -8.17
N ASN A 847 -23.65 9.06 -6.88
CA ASN A 847 -22.76 8.61 -5.80
C ASN A 847 -21.26 8.93 -5.97
N ARG A 848 -20.90 9.71 -6.99
CA ARG A 848 -19.55 10.25 -7.18
C ARG A 848 -19.20 11.28 -6.10
N THR A 849 -18.09 11.07 -5.40
CA THR A 849 -17.51 12.04 -4.44
C THR A 849 -16.02 12.16 -4.69
N LYS A 850 -15.47 13.38 -4.50
CA LYS A 850 -14.02 13.63 -4.59
C LYS A 850 -13.55 14.37 -3.34
N VAL A 851 -12.25 14.31 -3.09
CA VAL A 851 -11.54 15.22 -2.18
C VAL A 851 -10.33 15.76 -2.95
N GLU A 852 -10.03 17.06 -2.80
CA GLU A 852 -8.94 17.73 -3.54
C GLU A 852 -7.87 18.22 -2.56
N GLY A 853 -6.62 17.96 -2.89
CA GLY A 853 -5.47 18.38 -2.10
C GLY A 853 -4.40 19.05 -2.96
N ARG A 854 -3.44 19.71 -2.31
CA ARG A 854 -2.36 20.46 -2.95
C ARG A 854 -1.05 20.33 -2.20
N LYS A 855 0.03 19.97 -2.92
CA LYS A 855 1.39 20.24 -2.44
C LYS A 855 1.75 21.69 -2.78
N LEU A 856 2.36 22.41 -1.85
CA LEU A 856 2.94 23.73 -2.09
C LEU A 856 4.47 23.69 -2.04
N GLY A 857 5.11 24.58 -2.80
CA GLY A 857 6.56 24.76 -2.77
C GLY A 857 7.01 26.08 -3.36
N PHE A 858 8.23 26.50 -3.01
CA PHE A 858 8.80 27.76 -3.45
C PHE A 858 9.45 27.66 -4.84
N LEU A 859 8.86 28.34 -5.83
CA LEU A 859 9.57 28.61 -7.09
C LEU A 859 10.68 29.65 -6.86
N THR A 860 10.38 30.63 -6.00
CA THR A 860 11.34 31.63 -5.54
C THR A 860 11.23 31.75 -4.03
N TYR A 861 12.31 31.48 -3.30
CA TYR A 861 12.36 31.59 -1.84
C TYR A 861 13.24 32.78 -1.45
N CYS A 862 12.72 33.69 -0.65
CA CYS A 862 13.49 34.77 -0.05
C CYS A 862 13.43 34.64 1.48
N PRO A 863 14.51 34.21 2.17
CA PRO A 863 14.47 33.97 3.62
C PRO A 863 14.28 35.25 4.43
N TYR A 864 14.58 36.41 3.84
CA TYR A 864 14.53 37.72 4.52
C TYR A 864 13.18 38.45 4.34
N GLN A 865 12.44 38.19 3.26
CA GLN A 865 11.23 38.93 2.90
C GLN A 865 10.19 38.03 2.21
N ASN A 866 9.06 37.80 2.89
CA ASN A 866 8.00 36.91 2.43
C ASN A 866 7.29 37.40 1.15
N ASN A 867 7.16 38.72 0.97
CA ASN A 867 6.57 39.33 -0.23
C ASN A 867 7.46 39.21 -1.49
N MET A 868 8.74 38.86 -1.34
CA MET A 868 9.65 38.52 -2.44
C MET A 868 9.64 37.01 -2.76
N SER A 869 8.97 36.19 -1.94
CA SER A 869 8.82 34.75 -2.21
C SER A 869 7.65 34.49 -3.16
N ARG A 870 7.80 33.48 -4.01
CA ARG A 870 6.76 32.98 -4.94
C ARG A 870 6.54 31.50 -4.70
N ILE A 871 5.32 31.17 -4.30
CA ILE A 871 4.82 29.81 -4.08
C ILE A 871 4.09 29.35 -5.34
N THR A 872 4.28 28.09 -5.69
CA THR A 872 3.53 27.36 -6.72
C THR A 872 2.88 26.12 -6.08
N TYR A 873 2.01 25.42 -6.80
CA TYR A 873 1.27 24.26 -6.31
C TYR A 873 1.19 23.11 -7.32
N GLY A 874 1.07 21.89 -6.79
CA GLY A 874 0.70 20.69 -7.54
C GLY A 874 -0.61 20.14 -6.96
N ASP A 875 -1.61 19.95 -7.81
CA ASP A 875 -2.91 19.39 -7.42
C ASP A 875 -2.82 17.86 -7.20
N MET A 876 -3.70 17.34 -6.33
CA MET A 876 -4.03 15.93 -6.19
C MET A 876 -5.52 15.76 -5.90
N ARG A 877 -6.06 14.56 -6.14
CA ARG A 877 -7.44 14.21 -5.79
C ARG A 877 -7.63 12.72 -5.55
N TYR A 878 -8.44 12.36 -4.57
CA TYR A 878 -9.04 11.03 -4.52
C TYR A 878 -10.47 11.08 -5.04
N ILE A 879 -10.88 10.02 -5.72
CA ILE A 879 -12.16 9.90 -6.40
C ILE A 879 -12.82 8.61 -5.92
N SER A 880 -13.95 8.79 -5.25
CA SER A 880 -14.91 7.74 -4.91
C SER A 880 -15.98 7.71 -5.99
N GLU A 881 -15.95 6.68 -6.82
CA GLU A 881 -16.88 6.43 -7.94
C GLU A 881 -17.21 4.93 -7.91
N TRP A 882 -18.42 4.57 -8.30
CA TRP A 882 -18.86 3.17 -8.31
C TRP A 882 -18.51 2.50 -9.65
N ILE A 883 -18.12 1.22 -9.58
CA ILE A 883 -17.79 0.39 -10.73
C ILE A 883 -18.40 -1.00 -10.57
N CYS A 884 -18.97 -1.52 -11.66
CA CYS A 884 -19.60 -2.83 -11.69
C CYS A 884 -19.45 -3.50 -13.06
N LEU A 885 -19.61 -4.83 -13.09
CA LEU A 885 -19.68 -5.60 -14.33
C LEU A 885 -21.04 -5.34 -14.99
N ARG A 886 -21.06 -4.64 -16.12
CA ARG A 886 -22.29 -4.32 -16.86
C ARG A 886 -22.73 -5.50 -17.73
N LYS A 887 -21.78 -6.23 -18.31
CA LYS A 887 -22.06 -7.28 -19.28
C LYS A 887 -20.93 -8.29 -19.36
N ASN A 888 -21.27 -9.56 -19.53
CA ASN A 888 -20.36 -10.68 -19.79
C ASN A 888 -20.82 -11.40 -21.06
N ILE A 889 -19.92 -11.58 -22.03
CA ILE A 889 -20.19 -12.34 -23.26
C ILE A 889 -19.25 -13.55 -23.25
N ARG A 890 -19.79 -14.76 -23.32
CA ARG A 890 -19.03 -16.00 -23.49
C ARG A 890 -19.35 -16.64 -24.83
N ASN A 891 -18.36 -16.64 -25.72
CA ASN A 891 -18.41 -17.30 -27.02
C ASN A 891 -17.70 -18.66 -26.92
N TYR A 892 -18.35 -19.73 -27.37
CA TYR A 892 -17.76 -21.05 -27.56
C TYR A 892 -17.69 -21.32 -29.06
N PHE A 893 -16.56 -21.81 -29.56
CA PHE A 893 -16.32 -21.97 -30.99
C PHE A 893 -16.36 -23.44 -31.39
N ASP A 894 -17.07 -23.76 -32.47
CA ASP A 894 -17.10 -25.10 -33.08
C ASP A 894 -15.80 -25.41 -33.86
N GLN A 895 -15.75 -26.55 -34.57
CA GLN A 895 -14.55 -26.94 -35.33
C GLN A 895 -14.33 -26.08 -36.57
N GLU A 896 -15.41 -25.51 -37.10
CA GLU A 896 -15.51 -24.62 -38.24
C GLU A 896 -15.15 -23.17 -37.89
N GLY A 897 -15.21 -22.79 -36.61
CA GLY A 897 -14.90 -21.47 -36.08
C GLY A 897 -16.11 -20.55 -35.89
N ASN A 898 -17.33 -21.07 -35.90
CA ASN A 898 -18.53 -20.29 -35.62
C ASN A 898 -18.74 -20.13 -34.10
N PRO A 899 -19.06 -18.91 -33.61
CA PRO A 899 -19.33 -18.69 -32.20
C PRO A 899 -20.78 -19.04 -31.82
N GLN A 900 -20.95 -19.86 -30.78
CA GLN A 900 -22.15 -19.91 -29.97
C GLN A 900 -21.97 -19.01 -28.73
N SER A 901 -22.77 -17.95 -28.64
CA SER A 901 -22.65 -16.89 -27.66
C SER A 901 -23.69 -17.02 -26.55
N ILE A 902 -23.25 -16.79 -25.31
CA ILE A 902 -24.08 -16.53 -24.14
C ILE A 902 -23.73 -15.14 -23.63
N THR A 903 -24.66 -14.19 -23.75
CA THR A 903 -24.51 -12.82 -23.25
C THR A 903 -25.32 -12.63 -21.98
N ALA A 904 -24.69 -12.29 -20.87
CA ALA A 904 -25.33 -11.87 -19.64
C ALA A 904 -25.22 -10.34 -19.48
N ASP A 905 -26.33 -9.62 -19.58
CA ASP A 905 -26.44 -8.19 -19.27
C ASP A 905 -26.89 -8.00 -17.81
N TYR A 906 -26.16 -7.19 -17.05
CA TYR A 906 -26.41 -6.93 -15.64
C TYR A 906 -26.98 -5.52 -15.43
N THR A 907 -28.17 -5.45 -14.83
CA THR A 907 -28.81 -4.20 -14.41
C THR A 907 -28.70 -4.08 -12.89
N TYR A 908 -28.52 -2.86 -12.40
CA TYR A 908 -28.37 -2.53 -10.99
C TYR A 908 -29.31 -1.39 -10.61
N ASN A 909 -29.78 -1.37 -9.36
CA ASN A 909 -30.57 -0.24 -8.86
C ASN A 909 -29.62 0.93 -8.49
N PRO A 910 -29.76 2.12 -9.11
CA PRO A 910 -28.82 3.24 -8.90
C PRO A 910 -28.86 3.85 -7.49
N SER A 911 -29.90 3.57 -6.70
CA SER A 911 -30.04 4.07 -5.33
C SER A 911 -29.27 3.22 -4.32
N ASN A 912 -29.32 1.89 -4.47
CA ASN A 912 -28.73 0.93 -3.52
C ASN A 912 -27.47 0.20 -4.04
N LEU A 913 -27.19 0.25 -5.34
CA LEU A 913 -26.04 -0.36 -6.04
C LEU A 913 -26.04 -1.91 -6.05
N LEU A 914 -27.16 -2.54 -5.70
CA LEU A 914 -27.35 -3.98 -5.79
C LEU A 914 -27.83 -4.36 -7.21
N MET A 915 -27.44 -5.56 -7.65
CA MET A 915 -27.79 -6.12 -8.96
C MET A 915 -29.27 -6.49 -8.97
N SER A 916 -30.09 -5.82 -9.78
CA SER A 916 -31.55 -5.99 -9.81
C SER A 916 -32.04 -6.90 -10.93
N VAL A 917 -31.31 -7.03 -12.05
CA VAL A 917 -31.67 -7.93 -13.16
C VAL A 917 -30.43 -8.56 -13.78
N VAL A 918 -30.50 -9.84 -14.11
CA VAL A 918 -29.56 -10.53 -15.02
C VAL A 918 -30.35 -11.01 -16.23
N LYS A 919 -30.05 -10.48 -17.42
CA LYS A 919 -30.64 -10.96 -18.68
C LYS A 919 -29.61 -11.82 -19.42
N THR A 920 -29.91 -13.10 -19.61
CA THR A 920 -29.05 -14.05 -20.34
C THR A 920 -29.64 -14.34 -21.71
N SER A 921 -28.95 -13.92 -22.78
CA SER A 921 -29.34 -14.16 -24.18
C SER A 921 -28.41 -15.18 -24.83
N ARG A 922 -28.96 -16.13 -25.60
CA ARG A 922 -28.25 -17.22 -26.29
C ARG A 922 -28.33 -17.10 -27.82
N SER A 923 -27.39 -17.71 -28.54
CA SER A 923 -27.37 -17.75 -30.02
C SER A 923 -28.57 -18.49 -30.66
N ASP A 924 -29.31 -19.31 -29.93
CA ASP A 924 -30.56 -19.93 -30.39
C ASP A 924 -31.77 -18.96 -30.36
N GLY A 925 -31.55 -17.71 -29.94
CA GLY A 925 -32.59 -16.69 -29.75
C GLY A 925 -33.26 -16.72 -28.37
N GLY A 926 -32.98 -17.74 -27.55
CA GLY A 926 -33.51 -17.84 -26.20
C GLY A 926 -32.97 -16.75 -25.28
N GLN A 927 -33.86 -16.15 -24.48
CA GLN A 927 -33.50 -15.14 -23.48
C GLN A 927 -34.17 -15.49 -22.15
N ASP A 928 -33.36 -15.71 -21.12
CA ASP A 928 -33.82 -15.87 -19.73
C ASP A 928 -33.52 -14.59 -18.95
N LEU A 929 -34.36 -14.24 -17.98
CA LEU A 929 -34.14 -13.12 -17.08
C LEU A 929 -34.30 -13.58 -15.63
N VAL A 930 -33.46 -13.02 -14.75
CA VAL A 930 -33.55 -13.20 -13.31
C VAL A 930 -33.65 -11.83 -12.65
N TYR A 931 -34.77 -11.55 -12.00
CA TYR A 931 -34.99 -10.32 -11.24
C TYR A 931 -34.68 -10.59 -9.77
N TYR A 932 -33.99 -9.64 -9.13
CA TYR A 932 -33.71 -9.64 -7.70
C TYR A 932 -34.31 -8.40 -7.05
N ARG A 933 -34.98 -8.60 -5.90
CA ARG A 933 -35.40 -7.51 -5.02
C ARG A 933 -34.88 -7.74 -3.60
N TYR A 934 -34.50 -6.63 -3.00
CA TYR A 934 -33.83 -6.50 -1.71
C TYR A 934 -34.70 -5.63 -0.77
N PRO A 935 -34.43 -5.57 0.55
CA PRO A 935 -35.30 -4.83 1.47
C PRO A 935 -35.41 -3.35 1.15
N VAL A 936 -34.38 -2.79 0.51
CA VAL A 936 -34.28 -1.40 0.04
C VAL A 936 -35.08 -1.09 -1.22
N ASP A 937 -35.55 -2.08 -1.97
CA ASP A 937 -36.41 -1.85 -3.15
C ASP A 937 -37.88 -1.66 -2.77
N TYR A 938 -38.26 -2.04 -1.54
CA TYR A 938 -39.60 -1.85 -1.00
C TYR A 938 -39.72 -0.50 -0.28
N TYR A 939 -40.54 0.40 -0.82
CA TYR A 939 -40.82 1.70 -0.21
C TYR A 939 -41.81 1.55 0.96
N VAL A 940 -41.30 1.71 2.19
CA VAL A 940 -42.10 1.56 3.42
C VAL A 940 -42.61 2.93 3.88
N ILE A 941 -43.93 3.14 3.74
CA ILE A 941 -44.64 4.38 4.13
C ILE A 941 -45.25 4.26 5.54
N SER A 942 -45.76 3.07 5.88
CA SER A 942 -46.29 2.70 7.19
C SER A 942 -45.65 1.39 7.64
N ASP A 943 -45.52 1.21 8.95
CA ASP A 943 -45.11 -0.03 9.61
C ASP A 943 -46.29 -0.83 10.21
N ASP A 944 -47.55 -0.51 9.84
CA ASP A 944 -48.72 -1.32 10.21
C ASP A 944 -48.56 -2.78 9.76
N ASP A 945 -48.24 -2.99 8.47
CA ASP A 945 -47.98 -4.32 7.90
C ASP A 945 -46.69 -4.94 8.47
N VAL A 946 -46.78 -6.22 8.87
CA VAL A 946 -45.67 -6.94 9.52
C VAL A 946 -44.49 -7.15 8.59
N ALA A 947 -44.72 -7.39 7.29
CA ALA A 947 -43.64 -7.56 6.33
C ALA A 947 -42.94 -6.23 6.05
N LEU A 948 -43.68 -5.15 5.77
CA LEU A 948 -43.11 -3.82 5.57
C LEU A 948 -42.33 -3.31 6.80
N ARG A 949 -42.89 -3.49 8.01
CA ARG A 949 -42.20 -3.20 9.27
C ARG A 949 -40.90 -3.98 9.42
N THR A 950 -40.91 -5.27 9.09
CA THR A 950 -39.68 -6.08 9.13
C THR A 950 -38.66 -5.63 8.09
N LEU A 951 -39.09 -5.33 6.85
CA LEU A 951 -38.21 -4.79 5.82
C LEU A 951 -37.60 -3.45 6.25
N LYS A 952 -38.37 -2.59 6.94
CA LYS A 952 -37.85 -1.36 7.54
C LYS A 952 -36.82 -1.61 8.65
N GLN A 953 -37.04 -2.62 9.49
CA GLN A 953 -36.05 -3.04 10.49
C GLN A 953 -34.77 -3.58 9.83
N MET A 954 -34.88 -4.35 8.74
CA MET A 954 -33.74 -4.82 7.94
C MET A 954 -32.94 -3.65 7.34
N GLN A 955 -33.64 -2.68 6.72
CA GLN A 955 -33.02 -1.43 6.22
C GLN A 955 -32.26 -0.69 7.34
N ASN A 956 -32.89 -0.51 8.51
CA ASN A 956 -32.28 0.17 9.66
C ASN A 956 -31.05 -0.58 10.20
N LYS A 957 -31.02 -1.91 10.11
CA LYS A 957 -29.89 -2.78 10.48
C LYS A 957 -28.81 -2.92 9.40
N ASN A 958 -28.92 -2.19 8.28
CA ASN A 958 -28.03 -2.31 7.12
C ASN A 958 -28.01 -3.72 6.49
N MET A 959 -29.09 -4.50 6.67
CA MET A 959 -29.31 -5.80 6.03
C MET A 959 -29.83 -5.58 4.60
N LEU A 960 -29.00 -5.01 3.73
CA LEU A 960 -29.37 -4.56 2.40
C LEU A 960 -29.25 -5.69 1.35
N ASP A 961 -28.20 -6.51 1.42
CA ASP A 961 -27.89 -7.60 0.49
C ASP A 961 -28.53 -8.95 0.91
N TYR A 962 -29.81 -8.91 1.30
CA TYR A 962 -30.64 -10.09 1.53
C TYR A 962 -31.67 -10.19 0.41
N ARG A 963 -31.64 -11.27 -0.37
CA ARG A 963 -32.68 -11.49 -1.41
C ARG A 963 -34.03 -11.72 -0.74
N ILE A 964 -34.97 -10.83 -1.02
CA ILE A 964 -36.37 -10.93 -0.57
C ILE A 964 -37.20 -11.63 -1.63
N GLU A 965 -37.06 -11.23 -2.90
CA GLU A 965 -37.74 -11.86 -4.03
C GLU A 965 -36.73 -12.13 -5.15
N GLU A 966 -36.80 -13.35 -5.71
CA GLU A 966 -36.13 -13.76 -6.93
C GLU A 966 -37.23 -14.19 -7.92
N THR A 967 -37.20 -13.68 -9.15
CA THR A 967 -38.18 -14.07 -10.20
C THR A 967 -37.43 -14.47 -11.45
N ASN A 968 -37.63 -15.71 -11.89
CA ASN A 968 -37.08 -16.26 -13.13
C ASN A 968 -38.15 -16.17 -14.22
N SER A 969 -37.78 -15.61 -15.37
CA SER A 969 -38.64 -15.48 -16.56
C SER A 969 -37.85 -15.80 -17.82
N TYR A 970 -38.57 -15.94 -18.94
CA TYR A 970 -37.97 -16.07 -20.27
C TYR A 970 -38.76 -15.27 -21.30
N ILE A 971 -38.10 -14.80 -22.36
CA ILE A 971 -38.77 -14.13 -23.49
C ILE A 971 -38.97 -15.14 -24.61
N LYS A 972 -40.21 -15.20 -25.11
CA LYS A 972 -40.60 -15.97 -26.28
C LYS A 972 -41.57 -15.14 -27.13
N ASP A 973 -41.33 -15.11 -28.45
CA ASP A 973 -42.14 -14.38 -29.43
C ASP A 973 -42.29 -12.87 -29.09
N GLY A 974 -41.26 -12.28 -28.49
CA GLY A 974 -41.23 -10.87 -28.06
C GLY A 974 -41.96 -10.58 -26.74
N GLN A 975 -42.64 -11.57 -26.16
CA GLN A 975 -43.32 -11.46 -24.88
C GLN A 975 -42.53 -12.17 -23.77
N GLU A 976 -42.50 -11.56 -22.58
CA GLU A 976 -41.84 -12.15 -21.41
C GLU A 976 -42.84 -12.97 -20.58
N TRP A 977 -42.40 -14.13 -20.12
CA TRP A 977 -43.20 -15.14 -19.42
C TRP A 977 -42.54 -15.55 -18.11
N ILE A 978 -43.29 -15.57 -17.00
CA ILE A 978 -42.77 -16.03 -15.71
C ILE A 978 -42.61 -17.55 -15.76
N LYS A 979 -41.44 -18.03 -15.32
CA LYS A 979 -41.14 -19.44 -15.14
C LYS A 979 -41.39 -19.85 -13.69
N ASP A 980 -40.74 -19.16 -12.76
CA ASP A 980 -40.88 -19.39 -11.32
C ASP A 980 -40.47 -18.13 -10.52
N GLY A 981 -40.86 -18.08 -9.25
CA GLY A 981 -40.45 -17.04 -8.33
C GLY A 981 -40.35 -17.57 -6.90
N LEU A 982 -39.39 -17.02 -6.15
CA LEU A 982 -39.09 -17.34 -4.77
C LEU A 982 -39.20 -16.07 -3.91
N LEU A 983 -40.07 -16.06 -2.92
CA LEU A 983 -40.27 -14.94 -2.00
C LEU A 983 -39.96 -15.39 -0.57
N THR A 984 -38.97 -14.78 0.08
CA THR A 984 -38.66 -15.00 1.49
C THR A 984 -39.03 -13.78 2.32
N LEU A 985 -40.10 -13.92 3.10
CA LEU A 985 -40.46 -12.96 4.13
C LEU A 985 -39.65 -13.24 5.41
N TYR A 986 -39.43 -12.19 6.18
CA TYR A 986 -38.73 -12.24 7.47
C TYR A 986 -39.71 -11.86 8.59
N ARG A 987 -39.38 -12.15 9.84
CA ARG A 987 -40.03 -11.54 11.02
C ARG A 987 -39.01 -11.39 12.15
N ASP A 988 -39.33 -10.55 13.12
CA ASP A 988 -38.66 -10.55 14.41
C ASP A 988 -39.12 -11.77 15.23
N PHE A 989 -38.17 -12.61 15.64
CA PHE A 989 -38.43 -13.77 16.50
C PHE A 989 -38.13 -13.52 17.98
N ASN A 990 -37.32 -12.51 18.33
CA ASN A 990 -36.84 -12.25 19.69
C ASN A 990 -36.28 -10.81 19.81
N SER A 991 -37.18 -9.82 19.85
CA SER A 991 -36.89 -8.40 20.13
C SER A 991 -35.69 -7.80 19.37
N GLY A 992 -35.68 -8.00 18.06
CA GLY A 992 -34.72 -7.47 17.09
C GLY A 992 -34.10 -8.53 16.18
N ASN A 993 -34.41 -9.81 16.37
CA ASN A 993 -33.76 -10.92 15.68
C ASN A 993 -34.52 -11.30 14.42
N LEU A 994 -34.07 -10.75 13.29
CA LEU A 994 -34.73 -10.84 11.98
C LEU A 994 -34.25 -12.07 11.23
N TYR A 995 -35.10 -13.09 11.17
CA TYR A 995 -34.83 -14.34 10.44
C TYR A 995 -35.95 -14.63 9.43
N PRO A 996 -35.71 -15.48 8.43
CA PRO A 996 -36.76 -15.97 7.54
C PRO A 996 -37.98 -16.47 8.33
N SER A 997 -39.17 -16.01 7.97
CA SER A 997 -40.43 -16.40 8.59
C SER A 997 -41.20 -17.36 7.70
N VAL A 998 -41.31 -17.03 6.41
CA VAL A 998 -41.96 -17.88 5.40
C VAL A 998 -41.23 -17.70 4.07
N THR A 999 -40.88 -18.81 3.44
CA THR A 999 -40.45 -18.86 2.04
C THR A 999 -41.59 -19.41 1.20
N TYR A 1000 -41.97 -18.68 0.15
CA TYR A 1000 -42.94 -19.07 -0.84
C TYR A 1000 -42.26 -19.40 -2.17
N VAL A 1001 -42.82 -20.35 -2.90
CA VAL A 1001 -42.52 -20.59 -4.32
C VAL A 1001 -43.80 -20.40 -5.14
N THR A 1002 -43.70 -19.88 -6.35
CA THR A 1002 -44.85 -19.82 -7.27
C THR A 1002 -45.21 -21.21 -7.79
N GLU A 1003 -46.50 -21.51 -7.88
CA GLU A 1003 -47.01 -22.61 -8.70
C GLU A 1003 -48.02 -22.08 -9.72
N SER A 1004 -47.81 -22.45 -10.98
CA SER A 1004 -48.80 -22.28 -12.04
C SER A 1004 -48.60 -23.35 -13.10
N ASP A 1005 -49.68 -24.07 -13.41
CA ASP A 1005 -49.74 -25.03 -14.51
C ASP A 1005 -49.91 -24.34 -15.88
N GLN A 1006 -49.85 -23.01 -15.92
CA GLN A 1006 -50.11 -22.17 -17.07
C GLN A 1006 -49.03 -21.09 -17.20
N LEU A 1007 -48.53 -20.90 -18.42
CA LEU A 1007 -47.62 -19.82 -18.74
C LEU A 1007 -48.33 -18.47 -18.57
N ARG A 1008 -47.69 -17.52 -17.88
CA ARG A 1008 -48.24 -16.18 -17.64
C ARG A 1008 -47.29 -15.09 -18.09
N PRO A 1009 -47.80 -14.00 -18.72
CA PRO A 1009 -47.01 -12.82 -19.03
C PRO A 1009 -46.35 -12.24 -17.78
N PHE A 1010 -45.18 -11.62 -17.95
CA PHE A 1010 -44.46 -10.99 -16.84
C PHE A 1010 -45.29 -9.89 -16.16
N THR A 1011 -45.44 -10.02 -14.85
CA THR A 1011 -46.02 -9.03 -13.94
C THR A 1011 -45.29 -9.10 -12.60
N GLU A 1012 -45.21 -8.00 -11.87
CA GLU A 1012 -44.54 -8.00 -10.56
C GLU A 1012 -45.28 -8.94 -9.58
N LEU A 1013 -44.55 -9.93 -9.05
CA LEU A 1013 -45.09 -10.95 -8.15
C LEU A 1013 -45.31 -10.44 -6.71
N THR A 1014 -44.60 -9.38 -6.28
CA THR A 1014 -44.97 -8.56 -5.11
C THR A 1014 -45.07 -7.08 -5.45
N LYS A 1015 -45.86 -6.32 -4.66
CA LYS A 1015 -45.95 -4.85 -4.74
C LYS A 1015 -46.47 -4.25 -3.43
N VAL A 1016 -46.10 -3.00 -3.16
CA VAL A 1016 -46.65 -2.25 -2.03
C VAL A 1016 -47.86 -1.44 -2.49
N ARG A 1017 -49.03 -1.68 -1.88
CA ARG A 1017 -50.25 -0.90 -2.13
C ARG A 1017 -50.91 -0.54 -0.80
N ASN A 1018 -51.29 0.73 -0.65
CA ASN A 1018 -51.97 1.24 0.56
C ASN A 1018 -51.28 0.88 1.89
N GLY A 1019 -49.94 0.80 1.91
CA GLY A 1019 -49.18 0.41 3.11
C GLY A 1019 -49.16 -1.09 3.42
N ILE A 1020 -49.51 -1.96 2.46
CA ILE A 1020 -49.50 -3.42 2.60
C ILE A 1020 -48.63 -4.03 1.50
N LEU A 1021 -47.88 -5.09 1.82
CA LEU A 1021 -47.15 -5.90 0.83
C LEU A 1021 -48.11 -6.93 0.19
N GLU A 1022 -48.68 -6.59 -0.96
CA GLU A 1022 -49.45 -7.52 -1.78
C GLU A 1022 -48.48 -8.51 -2.48
N LYS A 1023 -48.81 -9.81 -2.44
CA LYS A 1023 -48.11 -10.87 -3.20
C LYS A 1023 -49.06 -11.61 -4.13
N SER A 1024 -48.53 -12.18 -5.21
CA SER A 1024 -49.30 -12.97 -6.18
C SER A 1024 -50.07 -14.12 -5.54
N SER A 1025 -51.25 -14.41 -6.09
CA SER A 1025 -52.07 -15.58 -5.77
C SER A 1025 -51.43 -16.90 -6.21
N ASP A 1026 -50.35 -16.87 -6.98
CA ASP A 1026 -49.59 -18.07 -7.41
C ASP A 1026 -48.62 -18.56 -6.34
N TYR A 1027 -48.24 -17.70 -5.38
CA TYR A 1027 -47.34 -18.10 -4.30
C TYR A 1027 -47.97 -19.13 -3.37
N ARG A 1028 -47.25 -20.22 -3.12
CA ARG A 1028 -47.55 -21.29 -2.18
C ARG A 1028 -46.44 -21.38 -1.14
N VAL A 1029 -46.78 -21.75 0.09
CA VAL A 1029 -45.77 -21.91 1.16
C VAL A 1029 -44.87 -23.09 0.80
N LEU A 1030 -43.57 -22.82 0.69
CA LEU A 1030 -42.53 -23.83 0.55
C LEU A 1030 -42.00 -24.22 1.93
N LYS A 1031 -41.65 -23.22 2.75
CA LYS A 1031 -41.21 -23.37 4.15
C LYS A 1031 -41.81 -22.29 5.04
N GLU A 1032 -42.16 -22.65 6.26
CA GLU A 1032 -42.61 -21.74 7.33
C GLU A 1032 -41.77 -22.02 8.58
N PHE A 1033 -41.09 -21.01 9.11
CA PHE A 1033 -40.14 -21.16 10.21
C PHE A 1033 -40.81 -20.81 11.54
N ASN A 1034 -40.96 -21.81 12.41
CA ASN A 1034 -41.68 -21.68 13.67
C ASN A 1034 -40.82 -21.05 14.76
N SER A 1035 -39.59 -21.53 14.92
CA SER A 1035 -38.67 -21.13 15.99
C SER A 1035 -37.19 -21.21 15.57
N TYR A 1036 -36.36 -20.42 16.25
CA TYR A 1036 -34.91 -20.36 16.06
C TYR A 1036 -34.19 -20.46 17.41
N THR A 1037 -32.95 -20.96 17.41
CA THR A 1037 -32.04 -20.84 18.54
C THR A 1037 -31.69 -19.37 18.80
N SER A 1038 -31.14 -19.07 19.98
CA SER A 1038 -30.51 -17.76 20.24
C SER A 1038 -29.42 -17.39 19.22
N THR A 1039 -28.78 -18.39 18.61
CA THR A 1039 -27.76 -18.28 17.55
C THR A 1039 -28.33 -18.33 16.13
N GLY A 1040 -29.62 -18.04 15.93
CA GLY A 1040 -30.21 -17.90 14.59
C GLY A 1040 -30.24 -19.17 13.74
N LYS A 1041 -30.17 -20.36 14.34
CA LYS A 1041 -30.35 -21.65 13.66
C LYS A 1041 -31.80 -22.11 13.77
N PRO A 1042 -32.45 -22.58 12.69
CA PRO A 1042 -33.85 -22.99 12.74
C PRO A 1042 -34.02 -24.23 13.62
N VAL A 1043 -34.98 -24.19 14.53
CA VAL A 1043 -35.23 -25.27 15.50
C VAL A 1043 -36.48 -26.06 15.14
N SER A 1044 -37.52 -25.38 14.69
CA SER A 1044 -38.70 -26.01 14.08
C SER A 1044 -39.15 -25.22 12.87
N LEU A 1045 -39.47 -25.92 11.80
CA LEU A 1045 -40.08 -25.38 10.58
C LEU A 1045 -41.13 -26.36 10.06
N LYS A 1046 -42.00 -25.88 9.19
CA LYS A 1046 -42.88 -26.69 8.35
C LYS A 1046 -42.39 -26.58 6.92
N GLU A 1047 -42.26 -27.70 6.24
CA GLU A 1047 -41.83 -27.77 4.84
C GLU A 1047 -42.92 -28.48 4.05
N ARG A 1048 -43.14 -28.13 2.78
CA ARG A 1048 -44.28 -28.65 2.00
C ARG A 1048 -44.47 -30.17 2.05
N GLU A 1049 -43.38 -30.94 2.10
CA GLU A 1049 -43.41 -32.42 2.14
C GLU A 1049 -43.64 -33.02 3.54
N PHE A 1050 -43.51 -32.22 4.62
CA PHE A 1050 -43.52 -32.71 6.01
C PHE A 1050 -44.44 -31.86 6.91
N ALA A 1051 -45.20 -32.50 7.81
CA ALA A 1051 -46.12 -31.77 8.68
C ALA A 1051 -45.41 -30.77 9.60
N VAL A 1052 -44.26 -31.19 10.16
CA VAL A 1052 -43.28 -30.40 10.91
C VAL A 1052 -41.90 -31.05 10.72
N LEU A 1053 -40.84 -30.26 10.65
CA LEU A 1053 -39.44 -30.67 10.68
C LEU A 1053 -38.77 -29.95 11.86
N SER A 1054 -38.15 -30.71 12.77
CA SER A 1054 -37.52 -30.15 13.96
C SER A 1054 -36.07 -30.62 14.12
N TYR A 1055 -35.23 -29.74 14.63
CA TYR A 1055 -33.78 -29.91 14.72
C TYR A 1055 -33.31 -29.73 16.16
N GLN A 1056 -32.56 -30.70 16.67
CA GLN A 1056 -31.75 -30.51 17.86
C GLN A 1056 -30.34 -30.14 17.44
N TRP A 1057 -29.86 -29.02 17.97
CA TRP A 1057 -28.52 -28.50 17.72
C TRP A 1057 -27.62 -28.79 18.92
N GLY A 1058 -26.39 -29.24 18.65
CA GLY A 1058 -25.33 -29.45 19.63
C GLY A 1058 -24.00 -28.87 19.17
N TYR A 1059 -22.94 -29.17 19.90
CA TYR A 1059 -21.60 -28.56 19.78
C TYR A 1059 -21.69 -27.03 19.81
N ASN A 1060 -22.13 -26.47 20.94
CA ASN A 1060 -22.46 -25.05 21.13
C ASN A 1060 -23.44 -24.51 20.07
N LYS A 1061 -24.46 -25.32 19.73
CA LYS A 1061 -25.49 -25.00 18.72
C LYS A 1061 -24.94 -24.74 17.31
N GLN A 1062 -23.74 -25.22 16.97
CA GLN A 1062 -23.16 -25.06 15.62
C GLN A 1062 -23.63 -26.11 14.61
N TYR A 1063 -23.95 -27.33 15.06
CA TYR A 1063 -24.26 -28.45 14.17
C TYR A 1063 -25.61 -29.09 14.54
N PRO A 1064 -26.45 -29.47 13.56
CA PRO A 1064 -27.62 -30.29 13.84
C PRO A 1064 -27.13 -31.69 14.26
N THR A 1065 -27.48 -32.10 15.47
CA THR A 1065 -27.17 -33.43 16.01
C THR A 1065 -28.32 -34.41 15.82
N SER A 1066 -29.53 -33.89 15.59
CA SER A 1066 -30.71 -34.69 15.23
C SER A 1066 -31.66 -33.88 14.35
N GLU A 1067 -32.25 -34.55 13.37
CA GLU A 1067 -33.36 -34.07 12.54
C GLU A 1067 -34.52 -35.03 12.74
N VAL A 1068 -35.72 -34.51 13.05
CA VAL A 1068 -36.92 -35.33 13.25
C VAL A 1068 -38.05 -34.81 12.37
N LYS A 1069 -38.64 -35.74 11.62
CA LYS A 1069 -39.73 -35.49 10.66
C LYS A 1069 -41.08 -35.81 11.30
N ASN A 1070 -42.07 -34.97 11.05
CA ASN A 1070 -43.44 -35.03 11.56
C ASN A 1070 -43.58 -34.93 13.09
N ALA A 1071 -42.64 -34.28 13.78
CA ALA A 1071 -42.69 -34.01 15.22
C ALA A 1071 -42.23 -32.57 15.54
N THR A 1072 -42.77 -31.94 16.59
CA THR A 1072 -42.28 -30.65 17.10
C THR A 1072 -41.01 -30.82 17.95
N GLU A 1073 -40.33 -29.71 18.28
CA GLU A 1073 -39.17 -29.71 19.21
C GLU A 1073 -39.48 -30.39 20.55
N SER A 1074 -40.68 -30.18 21.10
CA SER A 1074 -41.07 -30.82 22.36
C SER A 1074 -41.38 -32.31 22.24
N GLU A 1075 -41.65 -32.81 21.02
CA GLU A 1075 -42.06 -34.19 20.73
C GLU A 1075 -40.91 -35.17 20.46
N PHE A 1076 -39.67 -34.74 20.62
CA PHE A 1076 -38.56 -35.67 20.67
C PHE A 1076 -37.53 -35.25 21.70
N TYR A 1077 -36.65 -36.19 22.02
CA TYR A 1077 -35.48 -35.96 22.83
C TYR A 1077 -34.34 -36.80 22.26
N SER A 1078 -33.17 -36.18 22.09
CA SER A 1078 -31.93 -36.91 21.86
C SER A 1078 -30.84 -36.42 22.79
N GLU A 1079 -29.95 -37.33 23.15
CA GLU A 1079 -28.74 -37.02 23.89
C GLU A 1079 -27.61 -37.83 23.26
N ASN A 1080 -26.54 -37.14 22.90
CA ASN A 1080 -25.35 -37.75 22.28
C ASN A 1080 -24.15 -37.78 23.24
N PHE A 1081 -24.32 -37.23 24.45
CA PHE A 1081 -23.32 -37.20 25.51
C PHE A 1081 -22.03 -36.40 25.21
N GLU A 1082 -21.93 -35.74 24.05
CA GLU A 1082 -20.74 -34.97 23.67
C GLU A 1082 -20.54 -33.72 24.55
N GLU A 1083 -21.65 -33.16 25.05
CA GLU A 1083 -21.68 -31.91 25.84
C GLU A 1083 -22.10 -32.13 27.30
N THR A 1084 -22.60 -33.32 27.65
CA THR A 1084 -23.12 -33.64 28.99
C THR A 1084 -22.01 -33.70 30.03
N ALA A 1085 -22.19 -32.97 31.13
CA ALA A 1085 -21.30 -33.06 32.29
C ALA A 1085 -21.34 -34.47 32.90
N GLY A 1086 -20.17 -35.04 33.18
CA GLY A 1086 -20.03 -36.41 33.69
C GLY A 1086 -20.02 -37.52 32.62
N ALA A 1087 -20.21 -37.20 31.33
CA ALA A 1087 -20.03 -38.17 30.27
C ALA A 1087 -18.55 -38.61 30.14
N THR A 1088 -18.35 -39.91 29.95
CA THR A 1088 -17.04 -40.57 29.86
C THR A 1088 -16.59 -40.66 28.41
N ALA A 1089 -15.32 -40.32 28.12
CA ALA A 1089 -14.75 -40.48 26.79
C ALA A 1089 -14.44 -41.96 26.49
N GLY A 1090 -14.82 -42.44 25.30
CA GLY A 1090 -14.56 -43.81 24.87
C GLY A 1090 -15.22 -44.19 23.55
N ALA A 1091 -15.39 -45.50 23.30
CA ALA A 1091 -16.07 -46.00 22.11
C ALA A 1091 -17.59 -45.93 22.31
N ALA A 1092 -18.17 -44.75 22.08
CA ALA A 1092 -19.61 -44.55 22.02
C ALA A 1092 -20.20 -45.13 20.72
N HIS A 1093 -21.53 -45.38 20.70
CA HIS A 1093 -22.22 -45.81 19.48
C HIS A 1093 -22.13 -44.74 18.37
N THR A 1094 -22.29 -43.48 18.74
CA THR A 1094 -22.02 -42.29 17.92
C THR A 1094 -21.23 -41.28 18.76
N GLY A 1095 -20.33 -40.53 18.14
CA GLY A 1095 -19.50 -39.54 18.85
C GLY A 1095 -18.25 -40.12 19.51
N LYS A 1096 -17.84 -39.52 20.62
CA LYS A 1096 -16.63 -39.81 21.42
C LYS A 1096 -16.93 -40.01 22.91
N LYS A 1097 -18.13 -39.67 23.39
CA LYS A 1097 -18.53 -39.76 24.79
C LYS A 1097 -19.79 -40.59 24.98
N TYR A 1098 -19.91 -41.20 26.15
CA TYR A 1098 -21.08 -41.97 26.58
C TYR A 1098 -21.30 -41.73 28.08
N TYR A 1099 -22.54 -41.82 28.56
CA TYR A 1099 -22.79 -41.77 30.00
C TYR A 1099 -22.53 -43.13 30.64
N SER A 1100 -21.82 -43.14 31.78
CA SER A 1100 -21.47 -44.37 32.50
C SER A 1100 -22.27 -44.47 33.80
N GLY A 1101 -23.22 -45.39 33.86
CA GLY A 1101 -24.15 -45.55 34.99
C GLY A 1101 -25.56 -45.05 34.65
N SER A 1102 -26.39 -44.84 35.68
CA SER A 1102 -27.79 -44.41 35.53
C SER A 1102 -27.88 -42.98 34.98
N TYR A 1103 -28.49 -42.83 33.80
CA TYR A 1103 -28.81 -41.53 33.23
C TYR A 1103 -30.32 -41.24 33.35
N THR A 1104 -30.69 -40.16 34.01
CA THR A 1104 -32.09 -39.72 34.10
C THR A 1104 -32.42 -38.82 32.91
N VAL A 1105 -33.24 -39.34 31.99
CA VAL A 1105 -33.80 -38.55 30.89
C VAL A 1105 -34.81 -37.54 31.45
N SER A 1106 -34.39 -36.29 31.58
CA SER A 1106 -35.21 -35.18 32.10
C SER A 1106 -36.11 -34.56 31.01
N TRP A 1107 -36.79 -35.41 30.24
CA TRP A 1107 -37.75 -35.00 29.20
C TRP A 1107 -39.17 -35.43 29.61
N PRO A 1108 -40.07 -34.49 29.95
CA PRO A 1108 -41.46 -34.82 30.21
C PRO A 1108 -42.16 -35.17 28.89
N VAL A 1109 -42.88 -36.29 28.87
CA VAL A 1109 -43.66 -36.69 27.70
C VAL A 1109 -44.71 -35.60 27.41
N PRO A 1110 -44.70 -34.93 26.25
CA PRO A 1110 -45.40 -33.66 26.05
C PRO A 1110 -46.90 -33.83 25.76
N ASN A 1111 -47.33 -35.03 25.38
CA ASN A 1111 -48.71 -35.37 25.04
C ASN A 1111 -48.95 -36.89 25.13
N SER A 1112 -50.17 -37.34 24.80
CA SER A 1112 -50.61 -38.73 24.92
C SER A 1112 -50.23 -39.65 23.74
N ARG A 1113 -49.33 -39.24 22.83
CA ARG A 1113 -48.84 -40.10 21.75
C ARG A 1113 -47.93 -41.22 22.31
N SER A 1114 -47.82 -42.32 21.57
CA SER A 1114 -46.86 -43.38 21.86
C SER A 1114 -45.48 -43.00 21.33
N TYR A 1115 -44.46 -43.02 22.19
CA TYR A 1115 -43.08 -42.70 21.84
C TYR A 1115 -42.19 -43.94 21.87
N VAL A 1116 -41.25 -44.04 20.93
CA VAL A 1116 -40.26 -45.12 20.86
C VAL A 1116 -38.96 -44.64 21.48
N LEU A 1117 -38.56 -45.25 22.61
CA LEU A 1117 -37.23 -45.05 23.18
C LEU A 1117 -36.24 -45.97 22.47
N SER A 1118 -35.28 -45.39 21.74
CA SER A 1118 -34.10 -46.09 21.25
C SER A 1118 -32.89 -45.61 22.05
N TYR A 1119 -32.12 -46.55 22.61
CA TYR A 1119 -30.87 -46.27 23.30
C TYR A 1119 -29.83 -47.33 22.94
N TRP A 1120 -28.56 -46.96 23.03
CA TRP A 1120 -27.44 -47.83 22.71
C TRP A 1120 -26.58 -48.00 23.95
N TYR A 1121 -26.51 -49.22 24.46
CA TYR A 1121 -25.57 -49.59 25.51
C TYR A 1121 -24.26 -50.11 24.91
N ARG A 1122 -23.20 -50.07 25.71
CA ARG A 1122 -21.86 -50.57 25.37
C ARG A 1122 -21.47 -51.69 26.34
#